data_AF-L8M8H4-F1
#
_entry.id   AF-L8M8H4-F1
#
_cell.length_a   1.000
_cell.length_b   1.000
_cell.length_c   1.000
_cell.angle_alpha   90.00
_cell.angle_beta   90.00
_cell.angle_gamma   90.00
#
_symmetry.space_group_name_H-M   'P 1'
#
loop_
_entity.id
_entity.type
_entity.pdbx_description
1 polymer ?
#
loop_
_entity_poly.entity_id
_entity_poly.type
_entity_poly.pdbx_seq_one_letter_code
_entity_poly.pdbx_strand_id
1 'polypeptide(L)'
;MSSQWEAQVIGINYYTPFSGLNSLTAAANDAELVASRLEKYGFEDIRVQRLPSRENSNQKGIWTVDEEDGVKAEELRTAISNLFNPPGQKEQPEIRILFFSGHGWEQIVNGKKEVFLATSDVYPKKEKYGVPLSWLGEQIKTSAAQKIIVWLDCCHSGELFNYIDEHVLKEQKKDYCFMTATRSFESGIEISHEEGLFTKVLNTGLDPEHYPDGIVNSHELLKYVKKHMAQTKQAPQMVCSERMIPLTSKYNKRKFQDKCPYRSLSSFSEQQEDALVFYGRTKITRQLIQKVNNKERLIAVFGQSGSGKSSLLRAGLLYQLKLGQLIPGSNNWTYLEPITPGEHPLERLPQAFKEKLPQTKEDRPIILIIDQFEECFTMCDEKYRLAFIAQLQKLLKLRKNLQIILGMRSDFRSRLREYPQFATLMGESKINVANLNQEEIREAIEKPAEWVGLGIEDGLKQQLINDVQDYPGSLPLLQYTLTELWQEAKAQKEKFLRLKTYQELGGIEGTLEKRADEVYASLSEKNVQESEKQKVAKRIFLELTQMGNIQDTRRKVSLGSLVNSHHSYKLLDDVTEFLANENNRLITKTDDFWDENKAQNVQEDATENTKVILDVVHEALIRNWRKLQKWQQEYRDGMVLERKIEVAAEEWLAQDKKADYLLQGDRLGAAELYLKNYGDWGMLDGLGENFIVESQNLRKQQEAEQERIRQKRIIDLEIQRKEAEQREIEQRQVNKKLRIWSTVAIVFSILASISAVSSFRNSLEVRLKQLEQQATNVKIKLSRESTIENLLESIELVGDNQKFNQSSFKTASKLVPEVQSVLYQTVEASRERTRFVFNGHEAPVRSVTFSPYGKYLVSGSDDQTIKLWDVNQQSLLHTFQ
;
A
#
# COMPACT_ATOMS: atom_id res chain seq x y z
N MET A 1 -24.07 35.25 -14.15
CA MET A 1 -23.85 34.83 -12.75
C MET A 1 -24.08 36.05 -11.89
N SER A 2 -25.03 36.00 -10.94
CA SER A 2 -25.11 37.03 -9.90
C SER A 2 -23.82 36.98 -9.10
N SER A 3 -23.10 38.11 -8.98
CA SER A 3 -21.96 38.20 -8.07
C SER A 3 -22.40 37.78 -6.67
N GLN A 4 -21.56 37.03 -5.95
CA GLN A 4 -21.85 36.61 -4.56
C GLN A 4 -21.72 37.77 -3.55
N TRP A 5 -21.16 38.91 -3.98
CA TRP A 5 -20.91 40.08 -3.14
C TRP A 5 -21.49 41.33 -3.81
N GLU A 6 -22.42 41.99 -3.14
CA GLU A 6 -22.94 43.27 -3.64
C GLU A 6 -22.62 44.39 -2.65
N ALA A 7 -22.14 45.50 -3.19
CA ALA A 7 -21.93 46.73 -2.44
C ALA A 7 -22.78 47.86 -3.01
N GLN A 8 -23.46 48.60 -2.14
CA GLN A 8 -24.01 49.91 -2.44
C GLN A 8 -23.16 50.96 -1.74
N VAL A 9 -22.56 51.84 -2.52
CA VAL A 9 -21.69 52.92 -2.04
C VAL A 9 -22.37 54.24 -2.38
N ILE A 10 -22.63 55.05 -1.36
CA ILE A 10 -23.34 56.32 -1.46
C ILE A 10 -22.46 57.45 -0.94
N GLY A 11 -22.34 58.52 -1.73
CA GLY A 11 -21.64 59.74 -1.34
C GLY A 11 -22.41 60.97 -1.83
N ILE A 12 -22.94 61.78 -0.92
CA ILE A 12 -23.80 62.93 -1.27
C ILE A 12 -23.07 64.23 -0.96
N ASN A 13 -22.64 64.94 -2.01
CA ASN A 13 -22.06 66.27 -1.89
C ASN A 13 -23.11 67.38 -1.98
N TYR A 14 -24.00 67.28 -2.96
CA TYR A 14 -24.98 68.32 -3.26
C TYR A 14 -26.21 68.24 -2.35
N TYR A 15 -26.53 69.35 -1.67
CA TYR A 15 -27.78 69.53 -0.93
C TYR A 15 -28.51 70.77 -1.43
N THR A 16 -29.83 70.68 -1.56
CA THR A 16 -30.61 71.83 -2.05
C THR A 16 -30.57 72.99 -1.05
N PRO A 17 -30.60 74.27 -1.51
CA PRO A 17 -30.57 75.42 -0.60
C PRO A 17 -31.70 75.45 0.44
N PHE A 18 -32.83 74.81 0.15
CA PHE A 18 -33.99 74.72 1.06
C PHE A 18 -33.81 73.71 2.20
N SER A 19 -32.77 72.86 2.14
CA SER A 19 -32.46 71.86 3.17
C SER A 19 -31.91 72.48 4.45
N GLY A 20 -31.23 73.63 4.35
CA GLY A 20 -30.47 74.22 5.45
C GLY A 20 -29.14 73.50 5.73
N LEU A 21 -28.76 72.51 4.92
CA LEU A 21 -27.46 71.85 4.96
C LEU A 21 -26.50 72.50 3.96
N ASN A 22 -25.24 72.65 4.36
CA ASN A 22 -24.19 73.05 3.43
C ASN A 22 -23.82 71.86 2.54
N SER A 23 -23.54 72.13 1.27
CA SER A 23 -22.94 71.12 0.39
C SER A 23 -21.60 70.66 0.94
N LEU A 24 -21.35 69.35 0.85
CA LEU A 24 -20.10 68.73 1.25
C LEU A 24 -19.13 68.69 0.06
N THR A 25 -17.83 68.61 0.36
CA THR A 25 -16.80 68.52 -0.68
C THR A 25 -16.12 67.14 -0.76
N ALA A 26 -16.19 66.34 0.31
CA ALA A 26 -15.45 65.08 0.41
C ALA A 26 -16.32 63.81 0.24
N ALA A 27 -17.63 63.88 0.45
CA ALA A 27 -18.46 62.68 0.60
C ALA A 27 -18.51 61.80 -0.67
N ALA A 28 -18.60 62.40 -1.85
CA ALA A 28 -18.54 61.67 -3.12
C ALA A 28 -17.17 61.01 -3.36
N ASN A 29 -16.07 61.71 -3.03
CA ASN A 29 -14.71 61.17 -3.14
C ASN A 29 -14.46 60.04 -2.14
N ASP A 30 -14.92 60.20 -0.89
CA ASP A 30 -14.88 59.17 0.16
C ASP A 30 -15.55 57.87 -0.30
N ALA A 31 -16.75 58.01 -0.88
CA ALA A 31 -17.48 56.90 -1.50
C ALA A 31 -16.68 56.26 -2.65
N GLU A 32 -16.16 57.05 -3.58
CA GLU A 32 -15.39 56.52 -4.71
C GLU A 32 -14.12 55.78 -4.27
N LEU A 33 -13.43 56.26 -3.24
CA LEU A 33 -12.24 55.60 -2.68
C LEU A 33 -12.59 54.20 -2.15
N VAL A 34 -13.68 54.07 -1.40
CA VAL A 34 -14.14 52.77 -0.89
C VAL A 34 -14.60 51.87 -2.04
N ALA A 35 -15.34 52.41 -3.01
CA ALA A 35 -15.78 51.66 -4.19
C ALA A 35 -14.60 51.09 -4.99
N SER A 36 -13.64 51.95 -5.34
CA SER A 36 -12.42 51.59 -6.05
C SER A 36 -11.57 50.57 -5.27
N ARG A 37 -11.50 50.69 -3.94
CA ARG A 37 -10.79 49.73 -3.07
C ARG A 37 -11.43 48.35 -3.12
N LEU A 38 -12.75 48.28 -3.00
CA LEU A 38 -13.51 47.04 -3.07
C LEU A 38 -13.42 46.40 -4.46
N GLU A 39 -13.51 47.17 -5.54
CA GLU A 39 -13.37 46.62 -6.90
C GLU A 39 -11.95 46.12 -7.20
N LYS A 40 -10.93 46.82 -6.71
CA LYS A 40 -9.53 46.48 -6.97
C LYS A 40 -9.04 45.29 -6.15
N TYR A 41 -9.42 45.24 -4.89
CA TYR A 41 -8.88 44.29 -3.92
C TYR A 41 -9.94 43.42 -3.25
N GLY A 42 -11.21 43.46 -3.67
CA GLY A 42 -12.27 42.63 -3.09
C GLY A 42 -11.84 41.17 -2.97
N PHE A 43 -12.11 40.54 -1.83
CA PHE A 43 -11.71 39.15 -1.59
C PHE A 43 -12.36 38.18 -2.60
N GLU A 44 -13.57 38.51 -3.07
CA GLU A 44 -14.28 37.85 -4.18
C GLU A 44 -14.71 38.88 -5.22
N ASP A 45 -15.23 38.42 -6.36
CA ASP A 45 -15.82 39.30 -7.37
C ASP A 45 -17.02 40.06 -6.79
N ILE A 46 -16.83 41.35 -6.55
CA ILE A 46 -17.83 42.24 -5.98
C ILE A 46 -18.48 43.12 -7.05
N ARG A 47 -19.81 43.21 -7.02
CA ARG A 47 -20.55 44.19 -7.81
C ARG A 47 -20.78 45.44 -6.98
N VAL A 48 -20.11 46.54 -7.35
CA VAL A 48 -20.26 47.83 -6.67
C VAL A 48 -21.23 48.73 -7.44
N GLN A 49 -22.29 49.15 -6.78
CA GLN A 49 -23.25 50.15 -7.27
C GLN A 49 -22.96 51.48 -6.57
N ARG A 50 -22.90 52.55 -7.35
CA ARG A 50 -22.59 53.91 -6.90
C ARG A 50 -23.86 54.76 -6.92
N LEU A 51 -24.01 55.67 -5.96
CA LEU A 51 -25.14 56.61 -5.92
C LEU A 51 -24.70 57.95 -5.29
N PRO A 52 -24.89 59.10 -5.97
CA PRO A 52 -25.30 59.23 -7.37
C PRO A 52 -24.21 58.72 -8.32
N SER A 53 -24.54 58.37 -9.55
CA SER A 53 -23.60 57.73 -10.49
C SER A 53 -23.45 58.50 -11.80
N ARG A 54 -22.21 58.73 -12.23
CA ARG A 54 -21.88 59.38 -13.50
C ARG A 54 -20.97 58.49 -14.34
N GLU A 55 -21.24 58.42 -15.64
CA GLU A 55 -20.33 57.74 -16.57
C GLU A 55 -19.11 58.63 -16.84
N ASN A 56 -17.91 58.05 -16.74
CA ASN A 56 -16.66 58.76 -16.94
C ASN A 56 -16.55 59.24 -18.40
N SER A 57 -16.39 60.55 -18.59
CA SER A 57 -16.30 61.17 -19.92
C SER A 57 -15.13 60.67 -20.76
N ASN A 58 -14.05 60.20 -20.13
CA ASN A 58 -12.82 59.79 -20.78
C ASN A 58 -12.76 58.28 -21.05
N GLN A 59 -13.59 57.47 -20.40
CA GLN A 59 -13.61 56.01 -20.52
C GLN A 59 -15.05 55.49 -20.45
N LYS A 60 -15.66 55.30 -21.63
CA LYS A 60 -17.02 54.71 -21.76
C LYS A 60 -17.12 53.39 -21.01
N GLY A 61 -18.20 53.22 -20.26
CA GLY A 61 -18.51 52.03 -19.46
C GLY A 61 -17.97 52.06 -18.02
N ILE A 62 -17.20 53.08 -17.63
CA ILE A 62 -16.74 53.24 -16.24
C ILE A 62 -17.63 54.24 -15.53
N TRP A 63 -18.17 53.84 -14.38
CA TRP A 63 -19.07 54.65 -13.57
C TRP A 63 -18.36 55.07 -12.28
N THR A 64 -18.45 56.35 -11.94
CA THR A 64 -17.95 56.91 -10.67
C THR A 64 -19.08 57.54 -9.89
N VAL A 65 -18.86 57.83 -8.60
CA VAL A 65 -19.80 58.63 -7.81
C VAL A 65 -19.85 60.04 -8.39
N ASP A 66 -21.06 60.58 -8.62
CA ASP A 66 -21.22 61.94 -9.15
C ASP A 66 -21.04 62.96 -8.02
N GLU A 67 -20.13 63.92 -8.18
CA GLU A 67 -19.89 64.96 -7.19
C GLU A 67 -20.89 66.12 -7.29
N GLU A 68 -21.53 66.28 -8.46
CA GLU A 68 -22.39 67.42 -8.77
C GLU A 68 -23.89 67.09 -8.63
N ASP A 69 -24.26 65.82 -8.76
CA ASP A 69 -25.65 65.39 -8.67
C ASP A 69 -26.09 65.13 -7.21
N GLY A 70 -27.40 65.24 -6.98
CA GLY A 70 -28.02 64.92 -5.71
C GLY A 70 -28.63 63.53 -5.69
N VAL A 71 -29.00 63.07 -4.50
CA VAL A 71 -29.76 61.83 -4.30
C VAL A 71 -31.04 62.15 -3.57
N LYS A 72 -32.19 61.68 -4.07
CA LYS A 72 -33.49 61.85 -3.42
C LYS A 72 -33.77 60.72 -2.43
N ALA A 73 -34.65 60.97 -1.46
CA ALA A 73 -35.01 59.98 -0.45
C ALA A 73 -35.54 58.65 -1.05
N GLU A 74 -36.37 58.72 -2.10
CA GLU A 74 -36.92 57.53 -2.76
C GLU A 74 -35.85 56.73 -3.54
N GLU A 75 -34.87 57.42 -4.13
CA GLU A 75 -33.73 56.80 -4.82
C GLU A 75 -32.86 56.03 -3.81
N LEU A 76 -32.55 56.67 -2.67
CA LEU A 76 -31.78 56.04 -1.60
C LEU A 76 -32.52 54.84 -0.98
N ARG A 77 -33.83 54.96 -0.73
CA ARG A 77 -34.66 53.84 -0.25
C ARG A 77 -34.66 52.68 -1.22
N THR A 78 -34.79 52.97 -2.52
CA THR A 78 -34.79 51.94 -3.58
C THR A 78 -33.44 51.24 -3.62
N ALA A 79 -32.34 51.98 -3.58
CA ALA A 79 -30.99 51.40 -3.56
C ALA A 79 -30.74 50.50 -2.35
N ILE A 80 -31.10 50.94 -1.14
CA ILE A 80 -30.95 50.15 0.10
C ILE A 80 -31.87 48.92 0.08
N SER A 81 -33.11 49.05 -0.41
CA SER A 81 -34.04 47.92 -0.52
C SER A 81 -33.53 46.89 -1.53
N ASN A 82 -33.04 47.33 -2.68
CA ASN A 82 -32.47 46.44 -3.69
C ASN A 82 -31.20 45.73 -3.18
N LEU A 83 -30.42 46.39 -2.33
CA LEU A 83 -29.26 45.77 -1.69
C LEU A 83 -29.70 44.66 -0.72
N PHE A 84 -30.52 44.98 0.29
CA PHE A 84 -30.81 44.04 1.38
C PHE A 84 -31.96 43.08 1.12
N ASN A 85 -32.98 43.51 0.36
CA ASN A 85 -34.24 42.81 0.13
C ASN A 85 -34.71 42.94 -1.34
N PRO A 86 -33.92 42.47 -2.32
CA PRO A 86 -34.26 42.63 -3.74
C PRO A 86 -35.57 41.91 -4.12
N PRO A 87 -36.48 42.57 -4.86
CA PRO A 87 -37.75 41.96 -5.25
C PRO A 87 -37.55 40.80 -6.25
N GLY A 88 -38.13 39.63 -5.95
CA GLY A 88 -38.26 38.52 -6.90
C GLY A 88 -37.00 37.67 -7.17
N GLN A 89 -35.90 37.85 -6.43
CA GLN A 89 -34.70 37.01 -6.57
C GLN A 89 -34.79 35.71 -5.76
N LYS A 90 -34.59 34.55 -6.43
CA LYS A 90 -34.47 33.21 -5.82
C LYS A 90 -33.09 32.95 -5.22
N GLU A 91 -32.04 33.54 -5.79
CA GLU A 91 -30.67 33.46 -5.31
C GLU A 91 -30.26 34.85 -4.82
N GLN A 92 -29.97 34.95 -3.53
CA GLN A 92 -29.48 36.19 -2.95
C GLN A 92 -27.97 36.07 -2.71
N PRO A 93 -27.17 37.11 -3.06
CA PRO A 93 -25.75 37.06 -2.77
C PRO A 93 -25.44 36.84 -1.29
N GLU A 94 -24.29 36.24 -0.98
CA GLU A 94 -23.91 35.83 0.37
C GLU A 94 -23.55 37.05 1.25
N ILE A 95 -22.90 38.06 0.65
CA ILE A 95 -22.43 39.29 1.30
C ILE A 95 -23.18 40.53 0.79
N ARG A 96 -23.52 41.44 1.72
CA ARG A 96 -23.97 42.81 1.43
C ARG A 96 -23.11 43.84 2.13
N ILE A 97 -22.66 44.84 1.39
CA ILE A 97 -21.89 45.97 1.90
C ILE A 97 -22.66 47.26 1.63
N LEU A 98 -22.96 48.03 2.67
CA LEU A 98 -23.47 49.39 2.55
C LEU A 98 -22.39 50.36 3.05
N PHE A 99 -21.98 51.29 2.19
CA PHE A 99 -21.19 52.45 2.59
C PHE A 99 -22.00 53.72 2.33
N PHE A 100 -22.09 54.61 3.31
CA PHE A 100 -22.72 55.91 3.17
C PHE A 100 -21.80 57.00 3.72
N SER A 101 -21.51 58.01 2.91
CA SER A 101 -20.89 59.27 3.34
C SER A 101 -21.80 60.46 3.00
N GLY A 102 -22.03 61.33 3.97
CA GLY A 102 -22.93 62.48 3.82
C GLY A 102 -23.39 63.07 5.16
N HIS A 103 -24.42 63.91 5.11
CA HIS A 103 -25.04 64.44 6.34
C HIS A 103 -25.92 63.41 7.04
N GLY A 104 -25.90 63.45 8.37
CA GLY A 104 -26.89 62.81 9.21
C GLY A 104 -27.79 63.87 9.84
N TRP A 105 -29.09 63.62 9.87
CA TRP A 105 -30.07 64.57 10.40
C TRP A 105 -30.81 63.96 11.60
N GLU A 106 -30.72 64.61 12.76
CA GLU A 106 -31.42 64.19 13.99
C GLU A 106 -32.70 65.03 14.15
N GLN A 107 -33.83 64.36 14.40
CA GLN A 107 -35.12 65.03 14.62
C GLN A 107 -36.02 64.23 15.57
N ILE A 108 -36.87 64.92 16.31
CA ILE A 108 -37.92 64.27 17.11
C ILE A 108 -39.15 64.08 16.21
N VAL A 109 -39.51 62.83 15.94
CA VAL A 109 -40.69 62.43 15.17
C VAL A 109 -41.63 61.66 16.09
N ASN A 110 -42.87 62.11 16.23
CA ASN A 110 -43.88 61.50 17.12
C ASN A 110 -43.40 61.27 18.56
N GLY A 111 -42.63 62.23 19.11
CA GLY A 111 -42.11 62.17 20.47
C GLY A 111 -40.93 61.20 20.67
N LYS A 112 -40.43 60.58 19.59
CA LYS A 112 -39.23 59.73 19.61
C LYS A 112 -38.10 60.40 18.86
N LYS A 113 -36.89 60.23 19.37
CA LYS A 113 -35.67 60.65 18.69
C LYS A 113 -35.45 59.73 17.48
N GLU A 114 -35.25 60.32 16.31
CA GLU A 114 -34.99 59.60 15.07
C GLU A 114 -33.85 60.27 14.29
N VAL A 115 -32.99 59.46 13.67
CA VAL A 115 -31.85 59.92 12.87
C VAL A 115 -32.06 59.47 11.44
N PHE A 116 -31.77 60.36 10.49
CA PHE A 116 -31.94 60.14 9.07
C PHE A 116 -30.59 60.24 8.35
N LEU A 117 -30.38 59.36 7.37
CA LEU A 117 -29.42 59.57 6.30
C LEU A 117 -29.98 60.68 5.41
N ALA A 118 -29.39 61.88 5.49
CA ALA A 118 -29.91 63.06 4.85
C ALA A 118 -29.68 62.99 3.33
N THR A 119 -30.75 63.24 2.57
CA THR A 119 -30.75 63.27 1.10
C THR A 119 -30.76 64.70 0.57
N SER A 120 -30.47 64.90 -0.72
CA SER A 120 -30.39 66.23 -1.33
C SER A 120 -31.74 66.97 -1.34
N ASP A 121 -32.84 66.22 -1.33
CA ASP A 121 -34.22 66.72 -1.28
C ASP A 121 -34.79 66.91 0.13
N VAL A 122 -33.93 66.89 1.16
CA VAL A 122 -34.28 67.28 2.53
C VAL A 122 -34.96 68.65 2.51
N TYR A 123 -36.12 68.73 3.15
CA TYR A 123 -36.88 69.96 3.28
C TYR A 123 -37.60 70.00 4.64
N PRO A 124 -36.94 70.53 5.68
CA PRO A 124 -37.44 70.50 7.06
C PRO A 124 -38.82 71.16 7.22
N LYS A 125 -39.12 72.20 6.42
CA LYS A 125 -40.44 72.88 6.43
C LYS A 125 -41.60 71.98 5.99
N LYS A 126 -41.31 70.87 5.29
CA LYS A 126 -42.29 69.85 4.86
C LYS A 126 -42.06 68.52 5.56
N GLU A 127 -41.33 68.51 6.68
CA GLU A 127 -41.04 67.31 7.47
C GLU A 127 -40.34 66.20 6.65
N LYS A 128 -39.51 66.59 5.66
CA LYS A 128 -38.71 65.66 4.86
C LYS A 128 -37.25 65.72 5.30
N TYR A 129 -36.75 64.62 5.87
CA TYR A 129 -35.42 64.56 6.48
C TYR A 129 -34.48 63.50 5.85
N GLY A 130 -34.97 62.69 4.92
CA GLY A 130 -34.19 61.64 4.25
C GLY A 130 -34.66 60.23 4.65
N VAL A 131 -33.72 59.28 4.79
CA VAL A 131 -34.02 57.87 5.09
C VAL A 131 -33.72 57.55 6.54
N PRO A 132 -34.72 57.13 7.35
CA PRO A 132 -34.53 56.91 8.78
C PRO A 132 -33.66 55.66 9.08
N LEU A 133 -32.79 55.75 10.09
CA LEU A 133 -31.95 54.65 10.55
C LEU A 133 -32.76 53.50 11.17
N SER A 134 -33.94 53.80 11.74
CA SER A 134 -34.88 52.79 12.23
C SER A 134 -35.29 51.84 11.10
N TRP A 135 -35.66 52.40 9.95
CA TRP A 135 -36.01 51.65 8.74
C TRP A 135 -34.82 50.91 8.16
N LEU A 136 -33.61 51.50 8.16
CA LEU A 136 -32.40 50.78 7.76
C LEU A 136 -32.14 49.56 8.65
N GLY A 137 -32.31 49.70 9.97
CA GLY A 137 -32.22 48.59 10.92
C GLY A 137 -33.21 47.46 10.59
N GLU A 138 -34.45 47.81 10.22
CA GLU A 138 -35.44 46.84 9.75
C GLU A 138 -34.98 46.12 8.46
N GLN A 139 -34.43 46.84 7.47
CA GLN A 139 -33.92 46.23 6.24
C GLN A 139 -32.79 45.23 6.52
N ILE A 140 -31.86 45.56 7.41
CA ILE A 140 -30.76 44.67 7.83
C ILE A 140 -31.32 43.41 8.51
N LYS A 141 -32.31 43.59 9.40
CA LYS A 141 -32.94 42.49 10.15
C LYS A 141 -33.68 41.53 9.23
N THR A 142 -34.41 42.03 8.24
CA THR A 142 -35.21 41.21 7.31
C THR A 142 -34.43 40.63 6.15
N SER A 143 -33.22 41.15 5.86
CA SER A 143 -32.37 40.65 4.78
C SER A 143 -32.11 39.14 4.88
N ALA A 144 -32.11 38.44 3.75
CA ALA A 144 -31.71 37.02 3.71
C ALA A 144 -30.18 36.83 3.51
N ALA A 145 -29.40 37.91 3.44
CA ALA A 145 -27.94 37.82 3.37
C ALA A 145 -27.35 37.17 4.63
N GLN A 146 -26.38 36.27 4.45
CA GLN A 146 -25.69 35.60 5.56
C GLN A 146 -24.62 36.46 6.20
N LYS A 147 -24.07 37.42 5.44
CA LYS A 147 -22.99 38.31 5.88
C LYS A 147 -23.34 39.75 5.54
N ILE A 148 -23.37 40.62 6.55
CA ILE A 148 -23.82 42.01 6.39
C ILE A 148 -22.76 42.99 6.91
N ILE A 149 -22.36 43.94 6.08
CA ILE A 149 -21.39 44.96 6.42
C ILE A 149 -22.02 46.33 6.21
N VAL A 150 -21.94 47.21 7.22
CA VAL A 150 -22.45 48.58 7.12
C VAL A 150 -21.43 49.56 7.68
N TRP A 151 -21.03 50.53 6.86
CA TRP A 151 -20.10 51.59 7.21
C TRP A 151 -20.77 52.94 6.97
N LEU A 152 -20.99 53.71 8.04
CA LEU A 152 -21.65 55.01 7.97
C LEU A 152 -20.69 56.13 8.39
N ASP A 153 -20.33 56.99 7.43
CA ASP A 153 -19.57 58.22 7.65
C ASP A 153 -20.51 59.44 7.63
N CYS A 154 -21.30 59.57 8.69
CA CYS A 154 -22.19 60.72 8.90
C CYS A 154 -22.42 61.03 10.39
N CYS A 155 -22.88 62.24 10.69
CA CYS A 155 -23.20 62.69 12.05
C CYS A 155 -24.35 61.84 12.65
N HIS A 156 -24.31 61.60 13.97
CA HIS A 156 -25.34 60.84 14.70
C HIS A 156 -25.56 59.38 14.23
N SER A 157 -24.68 58.85 13.36
CA SER A 157 -24.81 57.49 12.79
C SER A 157 -24.78 56.37 13.84
N GLY A 158 -24.17 56.61 15.01
CA GLY A 158 -24.18 55.68 16.15
C GLY A 158 -25.59 55.35 16.67
N GLU A 159 -26.64 56.08 16.29
CA GLU A 159 -28.02 55.72 16.63
C GLU A 159 -28.46 54.39 15.96
N LEU A 160 -27.81 53.95 14.87
CA LEU A 160 -28.12 52.68 14.21
C LEU A 160 -28.09 51.48 15.17
N PHE A 161 -27.18 51.49 16.15
CA PHE A 161 -27.02 50.40 17.12
C PHE A 161 -28.24 50.21 18.03
N ASN A 162 -29.09 51.23 18.19
CA ASN A 162 -30.35 51.11 18.96
C ASN A 162 -31.43 50.35 18.19
N TYR A 163 -31.28 50.21 16.87
CA TYR A 163 -32.23 49.51 15.99
C TYR A 163 -31.73 48.14 15.54
N ILE A 164 -30.50 47.76 15.93
CA ILE A 164 -29.90 46.47 15.62
C ILE A 164 -29.88 45.62 16.88
N ASP A 165 -30.64 44.52 16.87
CA ASP A 165 -30.58 43.50 17.92
C ASP A 165 -29.59 42.39 17.54
N GLU A 166 -28.41 42.42 18.15
CA GLU A 166 -27.35 41.43 17.93
C GLU A 166 -27.79 40.00 18.28
N HIS A 167 -28.72 39.82 19.24
CA HIS A 167 -29.22 38.48 19.58
C HIS A 167 -30.02 37.88 18.44
N VAL A 168 -30.87 38.68 17.79
CA VAL A 168 -31.65 38.24 16.62
C VAL A 168 -30.73 37.87 15.46
N LEU A 169 -29.69 38.67 15.18
CA LEU A 169 -28.74 38.36 14.11
C LEU A 169 -27.96 37.07 14.39
N LYS A 170 -27.59 36.82 15.66
CA LYS A 170 -26.93 35.58 16.09
C LYS A 170 -27.85 34.36 15.97
N GLU A 171 -29.12 34.47 16.37
CA GLU A 171 -30.11 33.39 16.21
C GLU A 171 -30.34 33.03 14.72
N GLN A 172 -30.33 34.04 13.86
CA GLN A 172 -30.39 33.88 12.40
C GLN A 172 -29.08 33.36 11.79
N LYS A 173 -28.03 33.15 12.59
CA LYS A 173 -26.69 32.71 12.16
C LYS A 173 -26.06 33.63 11.12
N LYS A 174 -26.32 34.94 11.23
CA LYS A 174 -25.73 35.96 10.37
C LYS A 174 -24.39 36.42 10.94
N ASP A 175 -23.41 36.58 10.07
CA ASP A 175 -22.18 37.28 10.39
C ASP A 175 -22.34 38.76 10.02
N TYR A 176 -21.81 39.66 10.83
CA TYR A 176 -21.98 41.09 10.61
C TYR A 176 -20.76 41.89 11.00
N CYS A 177 -20.58 43.04 10.36
CA CYS A 177 -19.70 44.07 10.89
C CYS A 177 -20.23 45.48 10.59
N PHE A 178 -20.50 46.24 11.65
CA PHE A 178 -21.04 47.59 11.58
C PHE A 178 -20.02 48.58 12.15
N MET A 179 -19.79 49.68 11.44
CA MET A 179 -18.90 50.76 11.86
C MET A 179 -19.55 52.12 11.56
N THR A 180 -19.55 53.02 12.52
CA THR A 180 -20.06 54.38 12.37
C THR A 180 -18.99 55.39 12.75
N ALA A 181 -18.91 56.52 12.05
CA ALA A 181 -17.87 57.53 12.28
C ALA A 181 -18.03 58.28 13.62
N THR A 182 -19.26 58.39 14.13
CA THR A 182 -19.58 59.17 15.34
C THR A 182 -20.46 58.41 16.33
N ARG A 183 -20.43 58.82 17.61
CA ARG A 183 -21.40 58.39 18.64
C ARG A 183 -22.77 59.05 18.42
N SER A 184 -23.82 58.49 19.01
CA SER A 184 -25.23 58.91 18.88
C SER A 184 -25.55 60.36 19.31
N PHE A 185 -24.56 61.14 19.75
CA PHE A 185 -24.69 62.50 20.29
C PHE A 185 -23.56 63.47 19.85
N GLU A 186 -22.66 63.07 18.95
CA GLU A 186 -21.55 63.93 18.48
C GLU A 186 -21.81 64.45 17.07
N SER A 187 -21.66 65.77 16.89
CA SER A 187 -21.59 66.38 15.55
C SER A 187 -20.23 66.06 14.91
N GLY A 188 -20.25 65.52 13.70
CA GLY A 188 -19.04 65.25 12.92
C GLY A 188 -18.28 66.53 12.60
N ILE A 189 -16.95 66.44 12.53
CA ILE A 189 -16.07 67.54 12.13
C ILE A 189 -15.73 67.33 10.65
N GLU A 190 -16.18 68.23 9.78
CA GLU A 190 -15.69 68.34 8.40
C GLU A 190 -14.34 69.07 8.44
N ILE A 191 -13.26 68.40 8.05
CA ILE A 191 -11.95 69.05 7.86
C ILE A 191 -11.91 69.55 6.42
N SER A 192 -11.71 70.85 6.22
CA SER A 192 -11.69 71.42 4.88
C SER A 192 -10.56 70.80 4.04
N HIS A 193 -10.96 70.14 2.94
CA HIS A 193 -10.16 69.75 1.76
C HIS A 193 -9.31 68.47 1.77
N GLU A 194 -9.37 67.57 2.75
CA GLU A 194 -8.63 66.29 2.66
C GLU A 194 -9.37 65.11 3.32
N GLU A 195 -10.31 64.48 2.60
CA GLU A 195 -11.01 63.21 2.97
C GLU A 195 -11.74 63.20 4.34
N GLY A 196 -12.82 62.42 4.44
CA GLY A 196 -13.41 62.10 5.75
C GLY A 196 -12.39 61.34 6.62
N LEU A 197 -12.09 61.82 7.83
CA LEU A 197 -11.07 61.21 8.71
C LEU A 197 -11.35 59.72 8.96
N PHE A 198 -12.62 59.35 9.16
CA PHE A 198 -13.04 57.96 9.28
C PHE A 198 -12.81 57.18 7.99
N THR A 199 -13.26 57.70 6.85
CA THR A 199 -13.08 57.05 5.54
C THR A 199 -11.61 56.85 5.18
N LYS A 200 -10.73 57.80 5.47
CA LYS A 200 -9.29 57.67 5.27
C LYS A 200 -8.71 56.48 6.04
N VAL A 201 -9.05 56.36 7.32
CA VAL A 201 -8.59 55.23 8.16
C VAL A 201 -9.21 53.91 7.68
N LEU A 202 -10.50 53.92 7.31
CA LEU A 202 -11.21 52.76 6.78
C LEU A 202 -10.56 52.26 5.48
N ASN A 203 -10.37 53.14 4.50
CA ASN A 203 -9.78 52.81 3.19
C ASN A 203 -8.32 52.33 3.33
N THR A 204 -7.55 52.92 4.23
CA THR A 204 -6.17 52.48 4.52
C THR A 204 -6.16 51.11 5.22
N GLY A 205 -7.08 50.90 6.16
CA GLY A 205 -7.24 49.63 6.86
C GLY A 205 -7.73 48.49 5.96
N LEU A 206 -8.47 48.83 4.88
CA LEU A 206 -8.90 47.92 3.81
C LEU A 206 -7.81 47.60 2.79
N ASP A 207 -6.62 48.20 2.89
CA ASP A 207 -5.51 47.92 1.98
C ASP A 207 -4.79 46.62 2.38
N PRO A 208 -4.92 45.53 1.60
CA PRO A 208 -4.28 44.26 1.93
C PRO A 208 -2.75 44.31 1.86
N GLU A 209 -2.16 45.33 1.21
CA GLU A 209 -0.69 45.47 1.15
C GLU A 209 -0.07 45.77 2.52
N HIS A 210 -0.86 46.26 3.48
CA HIS A 210 -0.39 46.49 4.86
C HIS A 210 -0.37 45.21 5.72
N TYR A 211 -0.84 44.08 5.21
CA TYR A 211 -1.00 42.84 5.97
C TYR A 211 -0.04 41.75 5.46
N PRO A 212 0.70 41.04 6.35
CA PRO A 212 1.71 40.06 5.95
C PRO A 212 1.14 38.95 5.06
N ASP A 213 -0.02 38.43 5.43
CA ASP A 213 -0.78 37.41 4.72
C ASP A 213 -1.59 37.98 3.55
N GLY A 214 -1.63 39.30 3.38
CA GLY A 214 -2.24 39.96 2.24
C GLY A 214 -3.75 39.84 2.15
N ILE A 215 -4.42 39.52 3.26
CA ILE A 215 -5.88 39.46 3.35
C ILE A 215 -6.28 40.38 4.50
N VAL A 216 -7.35 41.15 4.29
CA VAL A 216 -7.97 41.94 5.35
C VAL A 216 -9.32 41.32 5.67
N ASN A 217 -9.53 40.97 6.93
CA ASN A 217 -10.84 40.59 7.44
C ASN A 217 -11.45 41.66 8.36
N SER A 218 -12.75 41.52 8.63
CA SER A 218 -13.55 42.38 9.52
C SER A 218 -12.91 42.66 10.88
N HIS A 219 -12.24 41.67 11.49
CA HIS A 219 -11.65 41.84 12.82
C HIS A 219 -10.32 42.59 12.75
N GLU A 220 -9.52 42.33 11.73
CA GLU A 220 -8.30 43.09 11.44
C GLU A 220 -8.61 44.55 11.14
N LEU A 221 -9.60 44.79 10.28
CA LEU A 221 -10.09 46.13 10.00
C LEU A 221 -10.58 46.82 11.29
N LEU A 222 -11.38 46.13 12.10
CA LEU A 222 -11.86 46.68 13.37
C LEU A 222 -10.71 47.01 14.33
N LYS A 223 -9.68 46.16 14.43
CA LYS A 223 -8.48 46.44 15.23
C LYS A 223 -7.71 47.64 14.67
N TYR A 224 -7.57 47.71 13.35
CA TYR A 224 -6.88 48.80 12.66
C TYR A 224 -7.58 50.14 12.90
N VAL A 225 -8.90 50.21 12.65
CA VAL A 225 -9.71 51.42 12.85
C VAL A 225 -9.69 51.83 14.33
N LYS A 226 -9.89 50.90 15.28
CA LYS A 226 -9.80 51.19 16.72
C LYS A 226 -8.45 51.81 17.11
N LYS A 227 -7.35 51.26 16.60
CA LYS A 227 -6.00 51.72 16.91
C LYS A 227 -5.75 53.14 16.39
N HIS A 228 -6.15 53.43 15.15
CA HIS A 228 -5.83 54.70 14.49
C HIS A 228 -6.85 55.81 14.78
N MET A 229 -8.07 55.46 15.22
CA MET A 229 -9.09 56.43 15.66
C MET A 229 -9.03 56.71 17.17
N ALA A 230 -8.27 55.96 17.96
CA ALA A 230 -8.20 56.14 19.43
C ALA A 230 -7.73 57.53 19.89
N GLN A 231 -7.01 58.27 19.03
CA GLN A 231 -6.47 59.61 19.32
C GLN A 231 -7.21 60.73 18.60
N THR A 232 -8.27 60.42 17.85
CA THR A 232 -9.03 61.43 17.11
C THR A 232 -10.20 61.94 17.93
N LYS A 233 -10.76 63.09 17.54
CA LYS A 233 -11.98 63.64 18.16
C LYS A 233 -13.25 62.86 17.79
N GLN A 234 -13.16 61.95 16.82
CA GLN A 234 -14.25 61.06 16.42
C GLN A 234 -14.06 59.71 17.12
N ALA A 235 -15.04 59.30 17.93
CA ALA A 235 -15.02 58.01 18.61
C ALA A 235 -15.97 57.02 17.91
N PRO A 236 -15.53 56.28 16.88
CA PRO A 236 -16.40 55.40 16.11
C PRO A 236 -17.01 54.29 16.98
N GLN A 237 -18.30 54.00 16.78
CA GLN A 237 -18.93 52.81 17.34
C GLN A 237 -18.79 51.67 16.34
N MET A 238 -18.36 50.51 16.82
CA MET A 238 -18.04 49.37 15.97
C MET A 238 -18.41 48.07 16.66
N VAL A 239 -19.04 47.17 15.91
CA VAL A 239 -19.33 45.79 16.33
C VAL A 239 -19.08 44.85 15.15
N CYS A 240 -18.53 43.68 15.40
CA CYS A 240 -18.57 42.58 14.44
C CYS A 240 -19.01 41.29 15.16
N SER A 241 -19.53 40.33 14.42
CA SER A 241 -19.81 38.97 14.91
C SER A 241 -18.52 38.23 15.30
N GLU A 242 -18.63 37.07 15.96
CA GLU A 242 -17.46 36.27 16.37
C GLU A 242 -16.68 35.66 15.19
N ARG A 243 -17.35 35.46 14.05
CA ARG A 243 -16.72 34.92 12.85
C ARG A 243 -16.20 36.04 11.97
N MET A 244 -15.01 35.84 11.45
CA MET A 244 -14.36 36.79 10.56
C MET A 244 -15.00 36.78 9.17
N ILE A 245 -15.42 37.96 8.69
CA ILE A 245 -15.77 38.18 7.28
C ILE A 245 -14.51 38.66 6.54
N PRO A 246 -13.99 37.95 5.52
CA PRO A 246 -12.94 38.48 4.66
C PRO A 246 -13.48 39.68 3.89
N LEU A 247 -12.64 40.67 3.57
CA LEU A 247 -13.06 41.92 2.92
C LEU A 247 -12.25 42.19 1.66
N THR A 248 -10.92 42.25 1.79
CA THR A 248 -9.99 42.52 0.68
C THR A 248 -8.78 41.59 0.69
N SER A 249 -8.10 41.47 -0.44
CA SER A 249 -6.99 40.54 -0.71
C SER A 249 -6.04 41.09 -1.79
N LYS A 250 -4.73 40.94 -1.59
CA LYS A 250 -3.70 41.27 -2.61
C LYS A 250 -3.57 40.24 -3.74
N TYR A 251 -4.37 39.17 -3.65
CA TYR A 251 -4.33 38.03 -4.58
C TYR A 251 -5.40 38.21 -5.65
N ASN A 252 -5.05 38.96 -6.69
CA ASN A 252 -5.91 39.17 -7.84
C ASN A 252 -5.93 37.92 -8.74
N LYS A 253 -7.11 37.53 -9.27
CA LYS A 253 -7.28 36.43 -10.25
C LYS A 253 -6.27 36.51 -11.40
N ARG A 254 -5.87 37.72 -11.82
CA ARG A 254 -4.86 37.92 -12.88
C ARG A 254 -3.50 37.24 -12.61
N LYS A 255 -3.07 37.04 -11.35
CA LYS A 255 -1.79 36.37 -11.03
C LYS A 255 -1.78 34.88 -11.43
N PHE A 256 -2.94 34.28 -11.67
CA PHE A 256 -3.04 32.88 -12.05
C PHE A 256 -3.08 32.66 -13.58
N GLN A 257 -3.24 33.70 -14.41
CA GLN A 257 -3.49 33.56 -15.86
C GLN A 257 -2.50 32.66 -16.61
N ASP A 258 -1.25 32.59 -16.19
CA ASP A 258 -0.22 31.76 -16.83
C ASP A 258 -0.02 30.38 -16.19
N LYS A 259 -0.61 30.11 -15.02
CA LYS A 259 -0.48 28.86 -14.26
C LYS A 259 -1.71 27.97 -14.46
N CYS A 260 -1.49 26.66 -14.60
CA CYS A 260 -2.60 25.71 -14.64
C CYS A 260 -3.29 25.69 -13.26
N PRO A 261 -4.64 25.80 -13.18
CA PRO A 261 -5.33 25.80 -11.90
C PRO A 261 -5.58 24.38 -11.36
N TYR A 262 -5.35 23.35 -12.18
CA TYR A 262 -5.51 21.95 -11.83
C TYR A 262 -4.16 21.33 -11.45
N ARG A 263 -4.18 20.21 -10.72
CA ARG A 263 -2.94 19.56 -10.21
C ARG A 263 -2.66 18.20 -10.80
N SER A 264 -3.26 17.88 -11.94
CA SER A 264 -3.04 16.59 -12.61
C SER A 264 -3.23 15.44 -11.60
N LEU A 265 -2.30 14.49 -11.54
CA LEU A 265 -2.32 13.38 -10.59
C LEU A 265 -1.69 13.71 -9.22
N SER A 266 -1.24 14.94 -9.00
CA SER A 266 -0.63 15.37 -7.73
C SER A 266 -1.69 15.81 -6.71
N SER A 267 -1.40 15.65 -5.42
CA SER A 267 -2.23 16.23 -4.35
C SER A 267 -2.02 17.74 -4.26
N PHE A 268 -3.06 18.48 -3.86
CA PHE A 268 -2.93 19.89 -3.52
C PHE A 268 -2.16 20.03 -2.21
N SER A 269 -1.10 20.84 -2.23
CA SER A 269 -0.26 21.14 -1.07
C SER A 269 -0.88 22.24 -0.20
N GLU A 270 -0.29 22.47 0.97
CA GLU A 270 -0.63 23.58 1.85
C GLU A 270 -0.10 24.94 1.35
N GLN A 271 0.54 24.97 0.18
CA GLN A 271 0.96 26.20 -0.45
C GLN A 271 -0.26 27.01 -0.87
N GLN A 272 -0.12 28.32 -0.78
CA GLN A 272 -1.20 29.24 -1.06
C GLN A 272 -1.79 29.05 -2.47
N GLU A 273 -0.93 28.79 -3.45
CA GLU A 273 -1.30 28.64 -4.86
C GLU A 273 -2.16 27.41 -5.11
N ASP A 274 -2.05 26.38 -4.28
CA ASP A 274 -2.86 25.17 -4.34
C ASP A 274 -4.16 25.34 -3.56
N ALA A 275 -4.08 25.94 -2.37
CA ALA A 275 -5.25 26.12 -1.52
C ALA A 275 -6.29 27.07 -2.11
N LEU A 276 -5.88 28.09 -2.86
CA LEU A 276 -6.80 29.02 -3.52
C LEU A 276 -7.61 28.38 -4.66
N VAL A 277 -7.12 27.30 -5.26
CA VAL A 277 -7.80 26.55 -6.33
C VAL A 277 -8.32 25.20 -5.85
N PHE A 278 -8.32 24.94 -4.54
CA PHE A 278 -8.83 23.71 -3.95
C PHE A 278 -10.32 23.83 -3.58
N TYR A 279 -11.20 23.32 -4.44
CA TYR A 279 -12.67 23.41 -4.31
C TYR A 279 -13.37 22.04 -4.24
N GLY A 280 -14.67 22.04 -3.96
CA GLY A 280 -15.49 20.82 -3.84
C GLY A 280 -15.39 20.11 -2.49
N ARG A 281 -14.54 20.57 -1.56
CA ARG A 281 -14.38 19.97 -0.22
C ARG A 281 -14.66 20.93 0.93
N THR A 282 -15.27 22.07 0.66
CA THR A 282 -15.52 23.14 1.65
C THR A 282 -16.25 22.63 2.90
N LYS A 283 -17.30 21.82 2.73
CA LYS A 283 -18.10 21.29 3.86
C LYS A 283 -17.29 20.40 4.79
N ILE A 284 -16.54 19.44 4.23
CA ILE A 284 -15.75 18.49 5.02
C ILE A 284 -14.51 19.16 5.62
N THR A 285 -13.91 20.13 4.94
CA THR A 285 -12.86 21.00 5.49
C THR A 285 -13.36 21.72 6.74
N ARG A 286 -14.55 22.32 6.70
CA ARG A 286 -15.15 22.99 7.88
C ARG A 286 -15.40 22.02 9.03
N GLN A 287 -15.88 20.81 8.75
CA GLN A 287 -16.07 19.78 9.78
C GLN A 287 -14.73 19.39 10.44
N LEU A 288 -13.68 19.22 9.63
CA LEU A 288 -12.35 18.89 10.13
C LEU A 288 -11.75 20.01 10.98
N ILE A 289 -11.89 21.26 10.53
CA ILE A 289 -11.48 22.45 11.30
C ILE A 289 -12.26 22.55 12.61
N GLN A 290 -13.56 22.26 12.62
CA GLN A 290 -14.36 22.26 13.85
C GLN A 290 -13.86 21.22 14.86
N LYS A 291 -13.48 20.02 14.41
CA LYS A 291 -12.88 19.00 15.28
C LYS A 291 -11.56 19.47 15.88
N VAL A 292 -10.71 20.12 15.07
CA VAL A 292 -9.46 20.73 15.55
C VAL A 292 -9.75 21.82 16.58
N ASN A 293 -10.72 22.71 16.31
CA ASN A 293 -11.14 23.79 17.21
C ASN A 293 -11.70 23.27 18.54
N ASN A 294 -12.41 22.13 18.51
CA ASN A 294 -12.91 21.42 19.70
C ASN A 294 -11.79 20.74 20.51
N LYS A 295 -10.52 20.90 20.12
CA LYS A 295 -9.34 20.32 20.77
C LYS A 295 -9.36 18.78 20.80
N GLU A 296 -9.98 18.16 19.80
CA GLU A 296 -9.93 16.70 19.61
C GLU A 296 -8.47 16.28 19.35
N ARG A 297 -7.95 15.34 20.15
CA ARG A 297 -6.49 15.07 20.23
C ARG A 297 -5.98 14.10 19.16
N LEU A 298 -6.84 13.20 18.70
CA LEU A 298 -6.53 12.22 17.67
C LEU A 298 -7.71 12.13 16.71
N ILE A 299 -7.55 12.70 15.51
CA ILE A 299 -8.60 12.79 14.50
C ILE A 299 -8.24 11.85 13.35
N ALA A 300 -9.14 10.95 12.97
CA ALA A 300 -8.92 10.05 11.84
C ALA A 300 -9.80 10.42 10.64
N VAL A 301 -9.17 10.59 9.48
CA VAL A 301 -9.78 10.92 8.20
C VAL A 301 -9.69 9.69 7.30
N PHE A 302 -10.82 9.01 7.12
CA PHE A 302 -10.95 7.79 6.33
C PHE A 302 -11.51 8.09 4.94
N GLY A 303 -11.11 7.33 3.92
CA GLY A 303 -11.72 7.44 2.59
C GLY A 303 -11.02 6.56 1.57
N GLN A 304 -11.67 6.32 0.43
CA GLN A 304 -11.09 5.51 -0.65
C GLN A 304 -9.82 6.14 -1.25
N SER A 305 -9.01 5.34 -1.93
CA SER A 305 -7.89 5.86 -2.72
C SER A 305 -8.39 6.87 -3.76
N GLY A 306 -7.65 7.95 -3.99
CA GLY A 306 -8.06 9.02 -4.90
C GLY A 306 -9.24 9.89 -4.44
N SER A 307 -9.81 9.72 -3.23
CA SER A 307 -10.92 10.57 -2.75
C SER A 307 -10.50 12.01 -2.38
N GLY A 308 -9.22 12.35 -2.47
CA GLY A 308 -8.69 13.68 -2.16
C GLY A 308 -8.32 13.91 -0.69
N LYS A 309 -8.09 12.84 0.09
CA LYS A 309 -7.70 12.94 1.52
C LYS A 309 -6.45 13.79 1.75
N SER A 310 -5.37 13.50 1.02
CA SER A 310 -4.10 14.24 1.14
C SER A 310 -4.28 15.72 0.83
N SER A 311 -5.01 16.04 -0.25
CA SER A 311 -5.38 17.42 -0.60
C SER A 311 -6.22 18.09 0.48
N LEU A 312 -7.19 17.37 1.06
CA LEU A 312 -8.01 17.86 2.17
C LEU A 312 -7.18 18.16 3.42
N LEU A 313 -6.22 17.31 3.78
CA LEU A 313 -5.37 17.52 4.96
C LEU A 313 -4.39 18.68 4.76
N ARG A 314 -3.88 18.88 3.55
CA ARG A 314 -2.88 19.91 3.22
C ARG A 314 -3.52 21.24 2.81
N ALA A 315 -4.08 21.31 1.61
CA ALA A 315 -4.71 22.51 1.05
C ALA A 315 -5.99 22.91 1.79
N GLY A 316 -6.75 21.93 2.29
CA GLY A 316 -7.97 22.17 3.06
C GLY A 316 -7.69 22.57 4.51
N LEU A 317 -7.13 21.67 5.30
CA LEU A 317 -6.95 21.87 6.74
C LEU A 317 -5.71 22.71 7.05
N LEU A 318 -4.52 22.25 6.69
CA LEU A 318 -3.26 22.83 7.14
C LEU A 318 -3.12 24.30 6.70
N TYR A 319 -3.48 24.60 5.44
CA TYR A 319 -3.49 25.98 4.95
C TYR A 319 -4.46 26.88 5.74
N GLN A 320 -5.70 26.44 5.97
CA GLN A 320 -6.70 27.24 6.69
C GLN A 320 -6.32 27.48 8.16
N LEU A 321 -5.67 26.51 8.80
CA LEU A 321 -5.14 26.68 10.15
C LEU A 321 -3.97 27.68 10.16
N LYS A 322 -3.03 27.57 9.22
CA LYS A 322 -1.93 28.55 9.07
C LYS A 322 -2.43 29.95 8.76
N LEU A 323 -3.57 30.07 8.07
CA LEU A 323 -4.21 31.34 7.74
C LEU A 323 -4.82 32.04 8.96
N GLY A 324 -5.27 31.30 9.98
CA GLY A 324 -5.79 31.90 11.22
C GLY A 324 -7.19 32.52 11.13
N GLN A 325 -7.87 32.40 9.99
CA GLN A 325 -9.18 33.04 9.75
C GLN A 325 -10.35 32.25 10.33
N LEU A 326 -10.32 30.91 10.19
CA LEU A 326 -11.41 30.04 10.68
C LEU A 326 -11.27 29.69 12.16
N ILE A 327 -10.04 29.73 12.69
CA ILE A 327 -9.75 29.62 14.12
C ILE A 327 -8.86 30.80 14.50
N PRO A 328 -9.39 31.83 15.19
CA PRO A 328 -8.62 33.00 15.57
C PRO A 328 -7.34 32.62 16.35
N GLY A 329 -6.20 33.10 15.86
CA GLY A 329 -4.88 32.86 16.48
C GLY A 329 -4.23 31.53 16.10
N SER A 330 -4.84 30.70 15.23
CA SER A 330 -4.20 29.47 14.77
C SER A 330 -2.97 29.71 13.90
N ASN A 331 -2.86 30.87 13.26
CA ASN A 331 -1.64 31.28 12.54
C ASN A 331 -0.36 31.29 13.42
N ASN A 332 -0.51 31.38 14.75
CA ASN A 332 0.60 31.37 15.71
C ASN A 332 0.88 29.99 16.36
N TRP A 333 0.18 28.93 15.92
CA TRP A 333 0.38 27.56 16.40
C TRP A 333 1.64 26.92 15.80
N THR A 334 2.03 25.76 16.35
CA THR A 334 3.15 24.99 15.83
C THR A 334 2.64 23.91 14.88
N TYR A 335 3.09 23.95 13.63
CA TYR A 335 2.74 22.97 12.58
C TYR A 335 3.96 22.13 12.25
N LEU A 336 3.89 20.83 12.52
CA LEU A 336 4.93 19.89 12.10
C LEU A 336 4.73 19.55 10.61
N GLU A 337 5.82 19.21 9.93
CA GLU A 337 5.70 18.78 8.53
C GLU A 337 4.89 17.48 8.44
N PRO A 338 3.92 17.39 7.49
CA PRO A 338 3.17 16.15 7.29
C PRO A 338 4.11 14.99 6.92
N ILE A 339 3.93 13.85 7.60
CA ILE A 339 4.73 12.65 7.34
C ILE A 339 3.91 11.52 6.74
N THR A 340 4.59 10.68 5.96
CA THR A 340 4.07 9.42 5.45
C THR A 340 4.91 8.28 6.03
N PRO A 341 4.32 7.31 6.76
CA PRO A 341 5.08 6.38 7.60
C PRO A 341 6.18 5.55 6.92
N GLY A 342 5.92 4.96 5.73
CA GLY A 342 6.86 4.08 5.05
C GLY A 342 7.29 2.82 5.83
N GLU A 343 8.44 2.26 5.44
CA GLU A 343 9.04 1.04 6.02
C GLU A 343 9.57 1.29 7.45
N HIS A 344 10.15 2.46 7.69
CA HIS A 344 10.78 2.84 8.97
C HIS A 344 10.09 4.06 9.64
N PRO A 345 8.84 3.91 10.12
CA PRO A 345 8.02 5.04 10.57
C PRO A 345 8.53 5.72 11.85
N LEU A 346 9.23 4.98 12.71
CA LEU A 346 9.87 5.54 13.91
C LEU A 346 11.00 6.52 13.59
N GLU A 347 11.71 6.28 12.49
CA GLU A 347 12.83 7.12 12.05
C GLU A 347 12.34 8.35 11.29
N ARG A 348 11.16 8.25 10.65
CA ARG A 348 10.46 9.38 10.02
C ARG A 348 9.83 10.36 11.00
N LEU A 349 9.39 9.88 12.16
CA LEU A 349 8.73 10.74 13.13
C LEU A 349 9.60 11.92 13.61
N PRO A 350 10.89 11.77 13.98
CA PRO A 350 11.78 12.88 14.30
C PRO A 350 11.94 13.93 13.20
N GLN A 351 11.81 13.55 11.93
CA GLN A 351 12.03 14.45 10.77
C GLN A 351 10.93 15.50 10.65
N ALA A 352 9.72 15.17 11.11
CA ALA A 352 8.63 16.12 11.24
C ALA A 352 9.02 17.33 12.14
N PHE A 353 10.02 17.14 13.02
CA PHE A 353 10.56 18.14 13.93
C PHE A 353 11.86 18.76 13.36
N LYS A 354 11.78 19.36 12.16
CA LYS A 354 12.93 20.06 11.53
C LYS A 354 13.59 21.11 12.43
N GLU A 355 12.82 21.77 13.29
CA GLU A 355 13.30 22.70 14.30
C GLU A 355 12.99 22.16 15.71
N LYS A 356 13.86 22.45 16.69
CA LYS A 356 13.57 22.16 18.11
C LYS A 356 12.26 22.86 18.46
N LEU A 357 11.25 22.09 18.86
CA LEU A 357 10.00 22.60 19.42
C LEU A 357 10.32 23.75 20.38
N PRO A 358 9.71 24.95 20.21
CA PRO A 358 10.04 26.10 21.02
C PRO A 358 9.91 25.74 22.50
N GLN A 359 10.95 26.03 23.29
CA GLN A 359 10.98 25.75 24.74
C GLN A 359 10.06 26.70 25.55
N THR A 360 9.26 27.52 24.88
CA THR A 360 8.46 28.58 25.50
C THR A 360 7.31 27.99 26.32
N LYS A 361 7.04 28.62 27.48
CA LYS A 361 6.01 28.28 28.46
C LYS A 361 4.56 28.48 27.99
N GLU A 362 4.32 28.74 26.71
CA GLU A 362 2.96 28.95 26.20
C GLU A 362 2.36 27.63 25.69
N ASP A 363 1.19 27.28 26.23
CA ASP A 363 0.43 26.05 25.93
C ASP A 363 -0.23 26.11 24.53
N ARG A 364 0.54 26.48 23.50
CA ARG A 364 0.08 26.65 22.11
C ARG A 364 -0.17 25.27 21.47
N PRO A 365 -1.24 25.07 20.69
CA PRO A 365 -1.48 23.82 19.98
C PRO A 365 -0.35 23.43 19.03
N ILE A 366 -0.07 22.13 18.97
CA ILE A 366 0.88 21.49 18.04
C ILE A 366 0.08 20.57 17.13
N ILE A 367 0.18 20.77 15.82
CA ILE A 367 -0.52 19.97 14.81
C ILE A 367 0.47 19.04 14.12
N LEU A 368 0.19 17.73 14.17
CA LEU A 368 0.91 16.69 13.42
C LEU A 368 -0.04 16.01 12.45
N ILE A 369 0.30 15.98 11.16
CA ILE A 369 -0.44 15.23 10.15
C ILE A 369 0.38 13.99 9.78
N ILE A 370 -0.24 12.82 9.89
CA ILE A 370 0.31 11.56 9.39
C ILE A 370 -0.60 11.10 8.27
N ASP A 371 -0.16 11.30 7.03
CA ASP A 371 -0.91 10.93 5.84
C ASP A 371 -0.53 9.51 5.40
N GLN A 372 -1.44 8.85 4.68
CA GLN A 372 -1.28 7.44 4.26
C GLN A 372 -0.86 6.51 5.40
N PHE A 373 -1.53 6.61 6.55
CA PHE A 373 -1.23 5.81 7.74
C PHE A 373 -1.30 4.30 7.48
N GLU A 374 -2.04 3.88 6.44
CA GLU A 374 -2.10 2.49 6.01
C GLU A 374 -0.73 1.89 5.67
N GLU A 375 0.27 2.71 5.31
CA GLU A 375 1.62 2.23 5.01
C GLU A 375 2.27 1.50 6.19
N CYS A 376 1.90 1.86 7.43
CA CYS A 376 2.33 1.10 8.60
C CYS A 376 1.90 -0.37 8.53
N PHE A 377 0.77 -0.69 7.88
CA PHE A 377 0.26 -2.05 7.78
C PHE A 377 0.78 -2.80 6.56
N THR A 378 1.23 -2.10 5.52
CA THR A 378 1.60 -2.69 4.23
C THR A 378 3.10 -2.70 3.97
N MET A 379 3.85 -1.73 4.49
CA MET A 379 5.29 -1.53 4.21
C MET A 379 6.17 -1.84 5.42
N CYS A 380 5.61 -1.73 6.63
CA CYS A 380 6.38 -1.78 7.86
C CYS A 380 6.21 -3.16 8.53
N ASP A 381 7.33 -3.77 8.92
CA ASP A 381 7.30 -4.97 9.75
C ASP A 381 6.50 -4.72 11.03
N GLU A 382 5.83 -5.77 11.49
CA GLU A 382 5.00 -5.73 12.69
C GLU A 382 5.74 -5.14 13.91
N LYS A 383 7.02 -5.50 14.09
CA LYS A 383 7.87 -5.00 15.18
C LYS A 383 7.98 -3.48 15.17
N TYR A 384 8.30 -2.89 14.02
CA TYR A 384 8.47 -1.43 13.88
C TYR A 384 7.13 -0.70 13.96
N ARG A 385 6.07 -1.28 13.39
CA ARG A 385 4.70 -0.77 13.48
C ARG A 385 4.21 -0.66 14.93
N LEU A 386 4.36 -1.72 15.72
CA LEU A 386 3.97 -1.74 17.13
C LEU A 386 4.68 -0.64 17.92
N ALA A 387 5.98 -0.49 17.69
CA ALA A 387 6.80 0.51 18.38
C ALA A 387 6.43 1.95 17.95
N PHE A 388 6.11 2.18 16.68
CA PHE A 388 5.62 3.47 16.17
C PHE A 388 4.30 3.89 16.82
N ILE A 389 3.29 3.00 16.83
CA ILE A 389 1.98 3.29 17.43
C ILE A 389 2.12 3.57 18.92
N ALA A 390 2.95 2.79 19.63
CA ALA A 390 3.25 3.02 21.04
C ALA A 390 3.89 4.40 21.28
N GLN A 391 4.78 4.83 20.38
CA GLN A 391 5.41 6.14 20.47
C GLN A 391 4.41 7.29 20.25
N LEU A 392 3.48 7.17 19.30
CA LEU A 392 2.41 8.17 19.09
C LEU A 392 1.50 8.28 20.34
N GLN A 393 1.13 7.15 20.94
CA GLN A 393 0.37 7.13 22.19
C GLN A 393 1.13 7.83 23.33
N LYS A 394 2.44 7.59 23.44
CA LYS A 394 3.29 8.23 24.44
C LYS A 394 3.35 9.74 24.23
N LEU A 395 3.50 10.21 22.99
CA LEU A 395 3.48 11.64 22.66
C LEU A 395 2.16 12.30 23.05
N LEU A 396 1.03 11.67 22.73
CA LEU A 396 -0.29 12.14 23.16
C LEU A 396 -0.41 12.15 24.69
N LYS A 397 0.15 11.19 25.43
CA LYS A 397 0.11 11.25 26.91
C LYS A 397 0.98 12.38 27.48
N LEU A 398 2.15 12.65 26.89
CA LEU A 398 3.11 13.64 27.38
C LEU A 398 2.76 15.09 27.03
N ARG A 399 2.15 15.36 25.88
CA ARG A 399 1.89 16.71 25.36
C ARG A 399 0.40 16.97 25.19
N LYS A 400 -0.25 17.59 26.18
CA LYS A 400 -1.71 17.86 26.14
C LYS A 400 -2.16 18.77 24.99
N ASN A 401 -1.27 19.65 24.54
CA ASN A 401 -1.46 20.56 23.41
C ASN A 401 -1.20 19.93 22.02
N LEU A 402 -0.78 18.66 21.94
CA LEU A 402 -0.59 17.95 20.66
C LEU A 402 -1.91 17.38 20.14
N GLN A 403 -2.22 17.67 18.87
CA GLN A 403 -3.27 17.06 18.08
C GLN A 403 -2.66 16.32 16.89
N ILE A 404 -3.01 15.04 16.72
CA ILE A 404 -2.56 14.20 15.62
C ILE A 404 -3.75 13.96 14.68
N ILE A 405 -3.57 14.25 13.39
CA ILE A 405 -4.55 13.96 12.34
C ILE A 405 -3.99 12.84 11.45
N LEU A 406 -4.74 11.74 11.37
CA LEU A 406 -4.38 10.57 10.57
C LEU A 406 -5.20 10.55 9.27
N GLY A 407 -4.53 10.56 8.11
CA GLY A 407 -5.14 10.22 6.84
C GLY A 407 -5.00 8.72 6.59
N MET A 408 -6.10 7.99 6.35
CA MET A 408 -6.01 6.56 6.05
C MET A 408 -7.07 6.07 5.05
N ARG A 409 -6.75 5.01 4.31
CA ARG A 409 -7.75 4.23 3.56
C ARG A 409 -8.83 3.63 4.47
N SER A 410 -10.07 3.62 3.99
CA SER A 410 -11.22 3.05 4.71
C SER A 410 -11.07 1.56 5.06
N ASP A 411 -10.41 0.81 4.17
CA ASP A 411 -10.33 -0.65 4.25
C ASP A 411 -9.40 -1.10 5.41
N PHE A 412 -8.49 -0.23 5.82
CA PHE A 412 -7.58 -0.45 6.96
C PHE A 412 -8.19 -0.07 8.30
N ARG A 413 -9.44 0.43 8.33
CA ARG A 413 -10.13 0.79 9.58
C ARG A 413 -10.30 -0.41 10.52
N SER A 414 -10.46 -1.62 10.00
CA SER A 414 -10.56 -2.85 10.80
C SER A 414 -9.23 -3.18 11.49
N ARG A 415 -8.09 -2.99 10.82
CA ARG A 415 -6.73 -3.22 11.34
C ARG A 415 -6.43 -2.37 12.58
N LEU A 416 -6.95 -1.14 12.65
CA LEU A 416 -6.82 -0.28 13.84
C LEU A 416 -7.44 -0.90 15.10
N ARG A 417 -8.39 -1.84 14.98
CA ARG A 417 -8.98 -2.54 16.14
C ARG A 417 -8.00 -3.48 16.84
N GLU A 418 -6.94 -3.90 16.16
CA GLU A 418 -5.83 -4.67 16.75
C GLU A 418 -5.07 -3.83 17.81
N TYR A 419 -5.31 -2.51 17.85
CA TYR A 419 -4.66 -1.54 18.75
C TYR A 419 -5.70 -0.84 19.64
N PRO A 420 -6.37 -1.54 20.57
CA PRO A 420 -7.54 -1.01 21.28
C PRO A 420 -7.24 0.28 22.04
N GLN A 421 -6.08 0.40 22.70
CA GLN A 421 -5.69 1.62 23.40
C GLN A 421 -5.53 2.83 22.46
N PHE A 422 -5.09 2.62 21.21
CA PHE A 422 -4.98 3.68 20.21
C PHE A 422 -6.35 4.01 19.61
N ALA A 423 -7.15 2.99 19.35
CA ALA A 423 -8.50 3.13 18.83
C ALA A 423 -9.45 3.86 19.79
N THR A 424 -9.32 3.64 21.11
CA THR A 424 -10.11 4.35 22.12
C THR A 424 -9.79 5.84 22.16
N LEU A 425 -8.53 6.24 21.93
CA LEU A 425 -8.13 7.66 21.86
C LEU A 425 -8.77 8.41 20.69
N MET A 426 -9.13 7.70 19.61
CA MET A 426 -9.87 8.28 18.48
C MET A 426 -11.34 8.51 18.79
N GLY A 427 -11.97 7.74 19.70
CA GLY A 427 -13.40 7.88 20.05
C GLY A 427 -14.33 8.10 18.84
N GLU A 428 -15.09 9.20 18.87
CA GLU A 428 -15.97 9.72 17.80
C GLU A 428 -15.26 10.75 16.89
N SER A 429 -13.96 10.96 17.06
CA SER A 429 -13.12 11.88 16.29
C SER A 429 -12.74 11.34 14.92
N LYS A 430 -13.76 11.02 14.11
CA LYS A 430 -13.61 10.38 12.80
C LYS A 430 -14.35 11.16 11.72
N ILE A 431 -13.73 11.28 10.55
CA ILE A 431 -14.32 11.88 9.35
C ILE A 431 -14.21 10.88 8.21
N ASN A 432 -15.30 10.70 7.46
CA ASN A 432 -15.31 9.87 6.27
C ASN A 432 -15.38 10.77 5.03
N VAL A 433 -14.34 10.73 4.20
CA VAL A 433 -14.23 11.38 2.90
C VAL A 433 -14.85 10.46 1.85
N ALA A 434 -16.12 10.69 1.55
CA ALA A 434 -16.83 10.05 0.45
C ALA A 434 -16.38 10.62 -0.91
N ASN A 435 -16.85 10.03 -2.02
CA ASN A 435 -16.71 10.64 -3.33
C ASN A 435 -17.39 12.01 -3.37
N LEU A 436 -16.95 12.90 -4.28
CA LEU A 436 -17.59 14.20 -4.45
C LEU A 436 -19.03 13.98 -4.95
N ASN A 437 -19.97 14.75 -4.43
CA ASN A 437 -21.31 14.83 -5.03
C ASN A 437 -21.31 15.75 -6.27
N GLN A 438 -22.43 15.82 -6.99
CA GLN A 438 -22.55 16.59 -8.23
C GLN A 438 -22.14 18.07 -8.09
N GLU A 439 -22.57 18.74 -7.03
CA GLU A 439 -22.23 20.15 -6.76
C GLU A 439 -20.76 20.30 -6.37
N GLU A 440 -20.23 19.37 -5.58
CA GLU A 440 -18.81 19.35 -5.20
C GLU A 440 -17.89 19.10 -6.42
N ILE A 441 -18.30 18.24 -7.36
CA ILE A 441 -17.58 18.02 -8.63
C ILE A 441 -17.63 19.30 -9.46
N ARG A 442 -18.81 19.92 -9.58
CA ARG A 442 -18.99 21.19 -10.29
C ARG A 442 -18.06 22.27 -9.76
N GLU A 443 -18.03 22.47 -8.44
CA GLU A 443 -17.12 23.44 -7.81
C GLU A 443 -15.65 23.14 -8.11
N ALA A 444 -15.24 21.86 -8.03
CA ALA A 444 -13.88 21.44 -8.31
C ALA A 444 -13.43 21.60 -9.77
N ILE A 445 -14.39 21.77 -10.70
CA ILE A 445 -14.15 22.05 -12.12
C ILE A 445 -14.20 23.55 -12.38
N GLU A 446 -15.28 24.23 -12.00
CA GLU A 446 -15.57 25.60 -12.42
C GLU A 446 -14.73 26.64 -11.66
N LYS A 447 -14.61 26.51 -10.34
CA LYS A 447 -13.96 27.53 -9.51
C LYS A 447 -12.46 27.68 -9.82
N PRO A 448 -11.67 26.61 -9.98
CA PRO A 448 -10.28 26.74 -10.41
C PRO A 448 -10.13 27.42 -11.78
N ALA A 449 -11.04 27.15 -12.73
CA ALA A 449 -11.03 27.79 -14.05
C ALA A 449 -11.33 29.29 -13.98
N GLU A 450 -12.27 29.70 -13.12
CA GLU A 450 -12.59 31.12 -12.86
C GLU A 450 -11.36 31.90 -12.38
N TRP A 451 -10.51 31.29 -11.53
CA TRP A 451 -9.28 31.93 -11.03
C TRP A 451 -8.31 32.32 -12.14
N VAL A 452 -8.27 31.56 -13.24
CA VAL A 452 -7.39 31.82 -14.39
C VAL A 452 -8.10 32.54 -15.54
N GLY A 453 -9.38 32.87 -15.39
CA GLY A 453 -10.19 33.49 -16.45
C GLY A 453 -10.50 32.55 -17.62
N LEU A 454 -10.54 31.24 -17.36
CA LEU A 454 -10.85 30.20 -18.34
C LEU A 454 -12.33 29.84 -18.26
N GLY A 455 -13.04 29.96 -19.37
CA GLY A 455 -14.40 29.46 -19.49
C GLY A 455 -14.44 27.94 -19.69
N ILE A 456 -15.57 27.32 -19.37
CA ILE A 456 -15.82 25.90 -19.66
C ILE A 456 -17.17 25.82 -20.36
N GLU A 457 -17.21 25.12 -21.50
CA GLU A 457 -18.44 24.89 -22.24
C GLU A 457 -19.45 24.08 -21.40
N ASP A 458 -20.73 24.48 -21.41
CA ASP A 458 -21.74 23.84 -20.56
C ASP A 458 -21.95 22.35 -20.87
N GLY A 459 -21.87 21.97 -22.15
CA GLY A 459 -21.91 20.56 -22.57
C GLY A 459 -20.75 19.74 -22.01
N LEU A 460 -19.55 20.33 -21.94
CA LEU A 460 -18.37 19.70 -21.32
C LEU A 460 -18.54 19.53 -19.81
N LYS A 461 -19.07 20.55 -19.11
CA LYS A 461 -19.30 20.48 -17.66
C LYS A 461 -20.18 19.28 -17.30
N GLN A 462 -21.31 19.13 -17.99
CA GLN A 462 -22.24 18.04 -17.72
C GLN A 462 -21.62 16.68 -18.03
N GLN A 463 -20.88 16.57 -19.13
CA GLN A 463 -20.20 15.34 -19.49
C GLN A 463 -19.15 14.94 -18.44
N LEU A 464 -18.29 15.87 -18.01
CA LEU A 464 -17.28 15.61 -16.97
C LEU A 464 -17.92 15.20 -15.64
N ILE A 465 -19.03 15.84 -15.26
CA ILE A 465 -19.76 15.49 -14.03
C ILE A 465 -20.30 14.05 -14.12
N ASN A 466 -20.95 13.70 -15.23
CA ASN A 466 -21.51 12.36 -15.45
C ASN A 466 -20.42 11.28 -15.43
N ASP A 467 -19.29 11.55 -16.07
CA ASP A 467 -18.18 10.58 -16.17
C ASP A 467 -17.47 10.35 -14.82
N VAL A 468 -17.60 11.28 -13.86
CA VAL A 468 -16.94 11.22 -12.54
C VAL A 468 -17.86 10.70 -11.44
N GLN A 469 -19.16 11.06 -11.49
CA GLN A 469 -20.11 10.89 -10.39
C GLN A 469 -20.24 9.42 -9.93
N ASP A 470 -20.26 8.48 -10.87
CA ASP A 470 -20.43 7.05 -10.58
C ASP A 470 -19.10 6.28 -10.52
N TYR A 471 -17.96 6.97 -10.70
CA TYR A 471 -16.66 6.32 -10.83
C TYR A 471 -15.82 6.47 -9.54
N PRO A 472 -15.54 5.39 -8.79
CA PRO A 472 -14.78 5.48 -7.54
C PRO A 472 -13.30 5.79 -7.77
N GLY A 473 -12.80 6.83 -7.09
CA GLY A 473 -11.41 7.29 -7.22
C GLY A 473 -11.12 8.14 -8.46
N SER A 474 -12.16 8.74 -9.05
CA SER A 474 -12.12 9.54 -10.29
C SER A 474 -11.51 10.94 -10.16
N LEU A 475 -11.37 11.49 -8.94
CA LEU A 475 -10.89 12.87 -8.78
C LEU A 475 -9.52 13.12 -9.43
N PRO A 476 -8.51 12.24 -9.27
CA PRO A 476 -7.20 12.47 -9.87
C PRO A 476 -7.26 12.35 -11.39
N LEU A 477 -8.11 11.48 -11.92
CA LEU A 477 -8.38 11.41 -13.36
C LEU A 477 -9.06 12.68 -13.86
N LEU A 478 -10.06 13.20 -13.16
CA LEU A 478 -10.70 14.46 -13.47
C LEU A 478 -9.68 15.61 -13.49
N GLN A 479 -8.83 15.72 -12.47
CA GLN A 479 -7.77 16.72 -12.40
C GLN A 479 -6.74 16.56 -13.53
N TYR A 480 -6.41 15.32 -13.90
CA TYR A 480 -5.57 15.01 -15.04
C TYR A 480 -6.20 15.49 -16.36
N THR A 481 -7.42 15.06 -16.67
CA THR A 481 -8.15 15.46 -17.88
C THR A 481 -8.31 16.98 -17.98
N LEU A 482 -8.65 17.66 -16.87
CA LEU A 482 -8.75 19.13 -16.85
C LEU A 482 -7.40 19.81 -17.11
N THR A 483 -6.30 19.21 -16.63
CA THR A 483 -4.95 19.71 -16.90
C THR A 483 -4.61 19.60 -18.39
N GLU A 484 -4.89 18.46 -19.02
CA GLU A 484 -4.66 18.23 -20.45
C GLU A 484 -5.53 19.15 -21.31
N LEU A 485 -6.82 19.28 -20.97
CA LEU A 485 -7.73 20.23 -21.64
C LEU A 485 -7.23 21.67 -21.55
N TRP A 486 -6.69 22.07 -20.40
CA TRP A 486 -6.09 23.39 -20.23
C TRP A 486 -4.82 23.57 -21.08
N GLN A 487 -3.96 22.56 -21.15
CA GLN A 487 -2.75 22.60 -21.97
C GLN A 487 -3.09 22.73 -23.46
N GLU A 488 -4.07 21.95 -23.95
CA GLU A 488 -4.56 22.03 -25.33
C GLU A 488 -5.21 23.39 -25.63
N ALA A 489 -6.08 23.88 -24.75
CA ALA A 489 -6.67 25.21 -24.91
C ALA A 489 -5.59 26.31 -24.96
N LYS A 490 -4.56 26.21 -24.11
CA LYS A 490 -3.43 27.16 -24.10
C LYS A 490 -2.61 27.08 -25.39
N ALA A 491 -2.32 25.88 -25.88
CA ALA A 491 -1.60 25.66 -27.15
C ALA A 491 -2.36 26.27 -28.33
N GLN A 492 -3.69 26.17 -28.32
CA GLN A 492 -4.60 26.72 -29.33
C GLN A 492 -4.96 28.20 -29.10
N LYS A 493 -4.46 28.81 -28.01
CA LYS A 493 -4.78 30.19 -27.57
C LYS A 493 -6.29 30.42 -27.34
N GLU A 494 -7.02 29.38 -26.95
CA GLU A 494 -8.42 29.47 -26.59
C GLU A 494 -8.60 29.95 -25.14
N LYS A 495 -9.72 30.63 -24.88
CA LYS A 495 -10.13 31.04 -23.52
C LYS A 495 -11.18 30.10 -22.91
N PHE A 496 -11.50 28.99 -23.59
CA PHE A 496 -12.54 28.05 -23.18
C PHE A 496 -12.05 26.61 -23.29
N LEU A 497 -12.45 25.77 -22.33
CA LEU A 497 -12.38 24.31 -22.48
C LEU A 497 -13.59 23.84 -23.28
N ARG A 498 -13.34 23.03 -24.32
CA ARG A 498 -14.34 22.59 -25.29
C ARG A 498 -14.71 21.12 -25.11
N LEU A 499 -15.99 20.79 -25.33
CA LEU A 499 -16.45 19.40 -25.35
C LEU A 499 -15.80 18.61 -26.49
N LYS A 500 -15.58 19.25 -27.64
CA LYS A 500 -14.94 18.63 -28.80
C LYS A 500 -13.52 18.13 -28.47
N THR A 501 -12.69 18.96 -27.84
CA THR A 501 -11.33 18.58 -27.43
C THR A 501 -11.37 17.42 -26.43
N TYR A 502 -12.30 17.43 -25.49
CA TYR A 502 -12.48 16.32 -24.54
C TYR A 502 -12.84 15.00 -25.23
N GLN A 503 -13.70 15.03 -26.24
CA GLN A 503 -14.05 13.86 -27.04
C GLN A 503 -12.86 13.36 -27.89
N GLU A 504 -12.07 14.27 -28.45
CA GLU A 504 -10.84 13.94 -29.20
C GLU A 504 -9.75 13.32 -28.31
N LEU A 505 -9.73 13.67 -27.01
CA LEU A 505 -8.87 13.03 -26.00
C LEU A 505 -9.40 11.66 -25.54
N GLY A 506 -10.61 11.27 -25.94
CA GLY A 506 -11.21 9.97 -25.57
C GLY A 506 -11.89 9.96 -24.20
N GLY A 507 -12.28 11.13 -23.70
CA GLY A 507 -12.91 11.27 -22.38
C GLY A 507 -11.95 11.07 -21.21
N ILE A 508 -12.48 10.94 -19.99
CA ILE A 508 -11.67 10.82 -18.75
C ILE A 508 -10.72 9.62 -18.79
N GLU A 509 -11.21 8.44 -19.19
CA GLU A 509 -10.38 7.22 -19.25
C GLU A 509 -9.38 7.27 -20.40
N GLY A 510 -9.84 7.68 -21.60
CA GLY A 510 -9.01 7.72 -22.81
C GLY A 510 -7.86 8.73 -22.72
N THR A 511 -8.03 9.83 -21.98
CA THR A 511 -6.96 10.83 -21.85
C THR A 511 -5.71 10.25 -21.19
N LEU A 512 -5.89 9.49 -20.09
CA LEU A 512 -4.76 8.87 -19.39
C LEU A 512 -4.15 7.72 -20.21
N GLU A 513 -4.98 6.89 -20.83
CA GLU A 513 -4.55 5.79 -21.70
C GLU A 513 -3.69 6.32 -22.86
N LYS A 514 -4.18 7.35 -23.56
CA LYS A 514 -3.47 7.98 -24.69
C LYS A 514 -2.10 8.49 -24.28
N ARG A 515 -2.01 9.20 -23.15
CA ARG A 515 -0.72 9.69 -22.64
C ARG A 515 0.22 8.56 -22.27
N ALA A 516 -0.26 7.55 -21.55
CA ALA A 516 0.55 6.39 -21.16
C ALA A 516 1.10 5.66 -22.40
N ASP A 517 0.27 5.53 -23.44
CA ASP A 517 0.69 4.97 -24.73
C ASP A 517 1.70 5.83 -25.48
N GLU A 518 1.53 7.15 -25.50
CA GLU A 518 2.50 8.08 -26.11
C GLU A 518 3.85 8.04 -25.40
N VAL A 519 3.86 8.10 -24.06
CA VAL A 519 5.09 8.01 -23.26
C VAL A 519 5.76 6.65 -23.47
N TYR A 520 5.00 5.55 -23.44
CA TYR A 520 5.55 4.22 -23.71
C TYR A 520 6.08 4.07 -25.16
N ALA A 521 5.38 4.64 -26.14
CA ALA A 521 5.82 4.62 -27.53
C ALA A 521 7.10 5.45 -27.74
N SER A 522 7.27 6.54 -27.01
CA SER A 522 8.45 7.41 -27.10
C SER A 522 9.75 6.78 -26.56
N LEU A 523 9.65 5.69 -25.78
CA LEU A 523 10.79 4.87 -25.37
C LEU A 523 11.35 3.99 -26.50
N SER A 524 10.65 3.88 -27.64
CA SER A 524 11.12 3.14 -28.80
C SER A 524 12.29 3.85 -29.50
N GLU A 525 13.23 3.06 -30.04
CA GLU A 525 14.24 3.57 -30.96
C GLU A 525 13.71 3.49 -32.39
N LYS A 526 14.09 4.45 -33.25
CA LYS A 526 13.64 4.45 -34.66
C LYS A 526 14.05 3.13 -35.34
N ASN A 527 13.08 2.46 -35.96
CA ASN A 527 13.22 1.21 -36.72
C ASN A 527 13.41 -0.09 -35.90
N VAL A 528 13.04 -0.12 -34.63
CA VAL A 528 13.00 -1.35 -33.82
C VAL A 528 11.56 -1.69 -33.42
N GLN A 529 11.17 -2.97 -33.55
CA GLN A 529 9.80 -3.43 -33.30
C GLN A 529 9.42 -3.41 -31.80
N GLU A 530 10.40 -3.60 -30.90
CA GLU A 530 10.31 -3.36 -29.45
C GLU A 530 11.70 -3.04 -28.87
N SER A 531 11.85 -1.87 -28.23
CA SER A 531 13.14 -1.44 -27.65
C SER A 531 13.40 -2.10 -26.28
N GLU A 532 14.68 -2.31 -25.94
CA GLU A 532 15.08 -2.74 -24.58
C GLU A 532 14.51 -1.83 -23.48
N LYS A 533 14.42 -0.52 -23.73
CA LYS A 533 13.80 0.43 -22.79
C LYS A 533 12.30 0.18 -22.59
N GLN A 534 11.60 -0.29 -23.62
CA GLN A 534 10.18 -0.64 -23.53
C GLN A 534 9.95 -1.91 -22.73
N LYS A 535 10.81 -2.93 -22.91
CA LYS A 535 10.79 -4.15 -22.08
C LYS A 535 11.03 -3.83 -20.60
N VAL A 536 12.00 -2.97 -20.31
CA VAL A 536 12.28 -2.48 -18.95
C VAL A 536 11.08 -1.73 -18.38
N ALA A 537 10.48 -0.82 -19.15
CA ALA A 537 9.28 -0.09 -18.71
C ALA A 537 8.10 -1.03 -18.43
N LYS A 538 7.87 -2.03 -19.30
CA LYS A 538 6.86 -3.07 -19.10
C LYS A 538 7.10 -3.82 -17.78
N ARG A 539 8.34 -4.25 -17.52
CA ARG A 539 8.73 -4.89 -16.25
C ARG A 539 8.44 -3.97 -15.07
N ILE A 540 8.89 -2.72 -15.10
CA ILE A 540 8.66 -1.75 -14.01
C ILE A 540 7.16 -1.63 -13.70
N PHE A 541 6.29 -1.46 -14.71
CA PHE A 541 4.85 -1.36 -14.45
C PHE A 541 4.23 -2.65 -13.89
N LEU A 542 4.70 -3.83 -14.32
CA LEU A 542 4.25 -5.09 -13.74
C LEU A 542 4.69 -5.23 -12.27
N GLU A 543 5.95 -4.87 -11.96
CA GLU A 543 6.49 -4.89 -10.59
C GLU A 543 5.81 -3.91 -9.64
N LEU A 544 5.38 -2.76 -10.16
CA LEU A 544 4.63 -1.77 -9.41
C LEU A 544 3.14 -2.11 -9.24
N THR A 545 2.72 -3.33 -9.60
CA THR A 545 1.35 -3.80 -9.44
C THR A 545 1.27 -5.00 -8.51
N GLN A 546 0.17 -5.09 -7.76
CA GLN A 546 -0.13 -6.18 -6.86
C GLN A 546 -1.51 -6.74 -7.15
N MET A 547 -1.59 -8.06 -7.22
CA MET A 547 -2.85 -8.78 -7.40
C MET A 547 -3.71 -8.62 -6.14
N GLY A 548 -4.86 -7.96 -6.27
CA GLY A 548 -5.84 -7.86 -5.19
C GLY A 548 -6.94 -8.92 -5.29
N ASN A 549 -7.63 -9.19 -4.19
CA ASN A 549 -8.74 -10.16 -4.17
C ASN A 549 -9.97 -9.70 -4.98
N ILE A 550 -10.11 -8.40 -5.23
CA ILE A 550 -11.25 -7.78 -5.93
C ILE A 550 -10.77 -6.94 -7.12
N GLN A 551 -9.72 -6.15 -6.95
CA GLN A 551 -9.09 -5.34 -7.99
C GLN A 551 -7.58 -5.25 -7.74
N ASP A 552 -6.80 -5.18 -8.81
CA ASP A 552 -5.37 -4.99 -8.74
C ASP A 552 -5.03 -3.60 -8.18
N THR A 553 -4.04 -3.56 -7.29
CA THR A 553 -3.59 -2.35 -6.60
C THR A 553 -2.15 -2.02 -6.97
N ARG A 554 -1.69 -0.81 -6.67
CA ARG A 554 -0.27 -0.48 -6.84
C ARG A 554 0.58 -1.06 -5.71
N ARG A 555 1.84 -1.38 -6.02
CA ARG A 555 2.91 -1.79 -5.10
C ARG A 555 4.07 -0.81 -5.25
N LYS A 556 4.75 -0.51 -4.15
CA LYS A 556 6.02 0.21 -4.16
C LYS A 556 7.19 -0.77 -4.21
N VAL A 557 8.22 -0.46 -4.98
CA VAL A 557 9.38 -1.34 -5.18
C VAL A 557 10.67 -0.53 -5.11
N SER A 558 11.73 -1.09 -4.51
CA SER A 558 13.06 -0.49 -4.54
C SER A 558 13.69 -0.65 -5.92
N LEU A 559 14.23 0.41 -6.49
CA LEU A 559 14.95 0.37 -7.77
C LEU A 559 16.14 -0.61 -7.71
N GLY A 560 16.81 -0.69 -6.55
CA GLY A 560 17.94 -1.59 -6.34
C GLY A 560 17.55 -3.06 -6.38
N SER A 561 16.34 -3.43 -5.94
CA SER A 561 15.87 -4.81 -5.97
C SER A 561 15.49 -5.28 -7.37
N LEU A 562 15.30 -4.38 -8.33
CA LEU A 562 14.98 -4.73 -9.72
C LEU A 562 16.23 -5.13 -10.53
N VAL A 563 17.44 -4.93 -10.01
CA VAL A 563 18.68 -5.25 -10.72
C VAL A 563 18.83 -6.77 -10.87
N ASN A 564 19.11 -7.21 -12.09
CA ASN A 564 19.36 -8.62 -12.41
C ASN A 564 20.31 -8.78 -13.60
N SER A 565 20.51 -10.02 -14.06
CA SER A 565 21.40 -10.32 -15.19
C SER A 565 20.98 -9.68 -16.52
N HIS A 566 19.68 -9.39 -16.68
CA HIS A 566 19.11 -8.79 -17.90
C HIS A 566 19.10 -7.25 -17.87
N HIS A 567 18.93 -6.65 -16.69
CA HIS A 567 18.66 -5.23 -16.52
C HIS A 567 19.63 -4.61 -15.49
N SER A 568 20.61 -3.85 -16.01
CA SER A 568 21.55 -3.08 -15.18
C SER A 568 20.87 -1.93 -14.44
N TYR A 569 21.41 -1.55 -13.28
CA TYR A 569 20.92 -0.40 -12.51
C TYR A 569 20.84 0.88 -13.37
N LYS A 570 21.87 1.17 -14.17
CA LYS A 570 21.90 2.36 -15.03
C LYS A 570 20.73 2.40 -16.01
N LEU A 571 20.41 1.27 -16.64
CA LEU A 571 19.28 1.18 -17.57
C LEU A 571 17.94 1.37 -16.86
N LEU A 572 17.77 0.76 -15.68
CA LEU A 572 16.58 0.94 -14.85
C LEU A 572 16.43 2.39 -14.39
N ASP A 573 17.52 3.03 -13.98
CA ASP A 573 17.54 4.42 -13.54
C ASP A 573 17.19 5.37 -14.70
N ASP A 574 17.79 5.19 -15.89
CA ASP A 574 17.48 5.98 -17.09
C ASP A 574 15.98 5.89 -17.49
N VAL A 575 15.41 4.67 -17.47
CA VAL A 575 13.99 4.46 -17.82
C VAL A 575 13.08 5.02 -16.74
N THR A 576 13.38 4.79 -15.46
CA THR A 576 12.56 5.33 -14.37
C THR A 576 12.61 6.85 -14.30
N GLU A 577 13.76 7.47 -14.56
CA GLU A 577 13.90 8.93 -14.65
C GLU A 577 13.03 9.50 -15.77
N PHE A 578 13.04 8.84 -16.93
CA PHE A 578 12.17 9.22 -18.05
C PHE A 578 10.68 9.11 -17.67
N LEU A 579 10.27 8.02 -17.02
CA LEU A 579 8.87 7.81 -16.62
C LEU A 579 8.42 8.74 -15.48
N ALA A 580 9.34 9.17 -14.61
CA ALA A 580 9.08 10.01 -13.44
C ALA A 580 9.16 11.52 -13.71
N ASN A 581 9.81 11.94 -14.80
CA ASN A 581 9.96 13.34 -15.16
C ASN A 581 8.62 14.10 -15.12
N GLU A 582 8.68 15.38 -14.76
CA GLU A 582 7.52 16.29 -14.65
C GLU A 582 6.57 16.28 -15.86
N ASN A 583 7.06 16.02 -17.07
CA ASN A 583 6.24 15.93 -18.27
C ASN A 583 5.51 14.59 -18.42
N ASN A 584 6.10 13.49 -17.95
CA ASN A 584 5.59 12.14 -18.20
C ASN A 584 4.77 11.59 -17.03
N ARG A 585 5.25 11.80 -15.78
CA ARG A 585 4.56 11.50 -14.51
C ARG A 585 3.70 10.23 -14.53
N LEU A 586 4.28 9.10 -14.96
CA LEU A 586 3.61 7.79 -14.86
C LEU A 586 3.97 7.06 -13.55
N ILE A 587 5.19 7.30 -13.07
CA ILE A 587 5.69 6.78 -11.79
C ILE A 587 6.29 7.92 -10.95
N THR A 588 6.44 7.69 -9.64
CA THR A 588 7.17 8.59 -8.74
C THR A 588 8.45 7.91 -8.27
N LYS A 589 9.56 8.65 -8.26
CA LYS A 589 10.80 8.28 -7.60
C LYS A 589 10.90 9.05 -6.29
N THR A 590 11.10 8.35 -5.19
CA THR A 590 11.37 8.94 -3.88
C THR A 590 12.63 8.34 -3.31
N ASP A 591 13.62 9.17 -3.03
CA ASP A 591 14.83 8.76 -2.34
C ASP A 591 14.51 8.45 -0.87
N ASP A 592 14.87 7.26 -0.41
CA ASP A 592 14.84 6.93 1.01
C ASP A 592 16.11 7.48 1.68
N PHE A 593 16.12 8.81 1.88
CA PHE A 593 17.24 9.57 2.43
C PHE A 593 17.51 9.27 3.90
N TRP A 594 18.03 8.10 4.27
CA TRP A 594 18.52 7.88 5.65
C TRP A 594 19.87 7.14 5.67
N ASP A 595 20.96 7.93 5.74
CA ASP A 595 22.04 7.88 6.75
C ASP A 595 23.44 8.25 6.18
N GLU A 596 23.79 9.55 6.15
CA GLU A 596 25.18 10.01 5.88
C GLU A 596 26.14 9.68 7.04
N ASN A 597 25.64 9.39 8.25
CA ASN A 597 26.46 9.21 9.45
C ASN A 597 26.86 7.75 9.74
N LYS A 598 26.35 6.77 8.98
CA LYS A 598 26.85 5.38 8.98
C LYS A 598 27.88 5.06 7.89
N ALA A 599 28.09 5.97 6.93
CA ALA A 599 29.07 5.79 5.86
C ALA A 599 30.54 5.89 6.30
N GLN A 600 30.82 6.17 7.59
CA GLN A 600 32.20 6.25 8.09
C GLN A 600 32.78 4.92 8.59
N ASN A 601 32.03 3.82 8.65
CA ASN A 601 32.53 2.52 9.12
C ASN A 601 32.03 1.33 8.29
N VAL A 602 31.92 1.49 6.98
CA VAL A 602 31.78 0.36 6.06
C VAL A 602 32.86 0.53 5.00
N GLN A 603 33.76 -0.43 4.91
CA GLN A 603 34.74 -0.53 3.83
C GLN A 603 34.02 -0.40 2.49
N GLU A 604 34.60 0.44 1.63
CA GLU A 604 34.28 0.63 0.22
C GLU A 604 34.07 -0.73 -0.46
N ASP A 605 32.82 -1.19 -0.58
CA ASP A 605 32.33 -2.18 -1.55
C ASP A 605 30.85 -2.53 -1.27
N ALA A 606 29.95 -1.54 -1.26
CA ALA A 606 28.50 -1.71 -1.45
C ALA A 606 27.81 -0.36 -1.71
N THR A 607 27.71 -0.02 -2.99
CA THR A 607 26.84 0.96 -3.67
C THR A 607 25.82 1.78 -2.84
N GLU A 608 26.09 3.08 -2.72
CA GLU A 608 25.18 4.16 -2.27
C GLU A 608 23.87 4.26 -3.08
N ASN A 609 23.72 3.53 -4.19
CA ASN A 609 22.61 3.64 -5.15
C ASN A 609 21.38 2.74 -4.89
N THR A 610 21.25 2.10 -3.72
CA THR A 610 20.19 1.08 -3.47
C THR A 610 18.88 1.60 -2.86
N LYS A 611 18.74 2.92 -2.64
CA LYS A 611 17.67 3.49 -1.79
C LYS A 611 16.59 4.29 -2.52
N VAL A 612 16.38 4.10 -3.82
CA VAL A 612 15.31 4.79 -4.57
C VAL A 612 14.04 3.94 -4.56
N ILE A 613 12.94 4.46 -4.03
CA ILE A 613 11.62 3.80 -4.04
C ILE A 613 10.80 4.29 -5.24
N LEU A 614 10.24 3.33 -5.98
CA LEU A 614 9.37 3.55 -7.12
C LEU A 614 7.91 3.30 -6.72
N ASP A 615 6.98 4.11 -7.21
CA ASP A 615 5.53 3.91 -7.08
C ASP A 615 4.81 4.33 -8.38
N VAL A 616 3.65 3.74 -8.67
CA VAL A 616 2.76 4.28 -9.70
C VAL A 616 2.16 5.57 -9.19
N VAL A 617 2.17 6.63 -10.01
CA VAL A 617 1.63 7.94 -9.61
C VAL A 617 0.18 7.82 -9.14
N HIS A 618 -0.61 6.97 -9.81
CA HIS A 618 -1.99 6.71 -9.39
C HIS A 618 -2.51 5.31 -9.81
N GLU A 619 -3.35 4.68 -8.98
CA GLU A 619 -4.02 3.39 -9.28
C GLU A 619 -4.91 3.46 -10.54
N ALA A 620 -5.30 4.67 -10.95
CA ALA A 620 -6.08 4.87 -12.16
C ALA A 620 -5.33 4.47 -13.43
N LEU A 621 -3.99 4.53 -13.43
CA LEU A 621 -3.17 4.03 -14.53
C LEU A 621 -3.35 2.52 -14.69
N ILE A 622 -3.38 1.79 -13.56
CA ILE A 622 -3.56 0.33 -13.54
C ILE A 622 -4.96 -0.05 -14.05
N ARG A 623 -5.98 0.74 -13.70
CA ARG A 623 -7.38 0.46 -14.06
C ARG A 623 -7.75 0.82 -15.50
N ASN A 624 -7.14 1.85 -16.07
CA ASN A 624 -7.58 2.39 -17.36
C ASN A 624 -6.59 2.18 -18.50
N TRP A 625 -5.34 1.82 -18.20
CA TRP A 625 -4.38 1.54 -19.26
C TRP A 625 -4.52 0.10 -19.78
N ARG A 626 -5.25 -0.06 -20.89
CA ARG A 626 -5.56 -1.37 -21.46
C ARG A 626 -4.32 -2.20 -21.79
N LYS A 627 -3.22 -1.56 -22.18
CA LYS A 627 -1.95 -2.24 -22.47
C LYS A 627 -1.36 -2.87 -21.21
N LEU A 628 -1.36 -2.16 -20.08
CA LEU A 628 -0.93 -2.69 -18.79
C LEU A 628 -1.84 -3.83 -18.32
N GLN A 629 -3.16 -3.69 -18.45
CA GLN A 629 -4.10 -4.76 -18.12
C GLN A 629 -3.85 -6.04 -18.93
N LYS A 630 -3.55 -5.89 -20.22
CA LYS A 630 -3.19 -7.02 -21.07
C LYS A 630 -1.91 -7.69 -20.58
N TRP A 631 -0.87 -6.92 -20.25
CA TRP A 631 0.37 -7.47 -19.70
C TRP A 631 0.17 -8.21 -18.37
N GLN A 632 -0.68 -7.67 -17.48
CA GLN A 632 -1.02 -8.32 -16.22
C GLN A 632 -1.76 -9.64 -16.44
N GLN A 633 -2.67 -9.70 -17.40
CA GLN A 633 -3.37 -10.93 -17.76
C GLN A 633 -2.41 -11.98 -18.34
N GLU A 634 -1.48 -11.57 -19.22
CA GLU A 634 -0.48 -12.45 -19.82
C GLU A 634 0.51 -13.04 -18.80
N TYR A 635 0.86 -12.26 -17.77
CA TYR A 635 1.89 -12.61 -16.78
C TYR A 635 1.33 -13.06 -15.41
N ARG A 636 0.01 -13.27 -15.32
CA ARG A 636 -0.68 -13.55 -14.05
C ARG A 636 -0.11 -14.75 -13.29
N ASP A 637 0.08 -15.87 -13.99
CA ASP A 637 0.59 -17.11 -13.39
C ASP A 637 2.10 -17.02 -13.10
N GLY A 638 2.83 -16.28 -13.94
CA GLY A 638 4.25 -15.98 -13.75
C GLY A 638 4.49 -15.20 -12.46
N MET A 639 3.72 -14.14 -12.23
CA MET A 639 3.86 -13.26 -11.05
C MET A 639 3.69 -14.01 -9.72
N VAL A 640 2.79 -15.00 -9.65
CA VAL A 640 2.59 -15.81 -8.43
C VAL A 640 3.80 -16.71 -8.16
N LEU A 641 4.36 -17.32 -9.21
CA LEU A 641 5.53 -18.20 -9.09
C LEU A 641 6.80 -17.40 -8.77
N GLU A 642 7.00 -16.29 -9.47
CA GLU A 642 8.07 -15.34 -9.24
C GLU A 642 8.15 -14.93 -7.76
N ARG A 643 7.03 -14.49 -7.18
CA ARG A 643 6.98 -14.02 -5.79
C ARG A 643 7.28 -15.11 -4.78
N LYS A 644 6.87 -16.35 -5.08
CA LYS A 644 7.24 -17.51 -4.24
C LYS A 644 8.72 -17.82 -4.30
N ILE A 645 9.35 -17.64 -5.47
CA ILE A 645 10.79 -17.85 -5.65
C ILE A 645 11.56 -16.76 -4.90
N GLU A 646 11.20 -15.49 -5.06
CA GLU A 646 11.86 -14.35 -4.40
C GLU A 646 11.80 -14.46 -2.87
N VAL A 647 10.61 -14.76 -2.30
CA VAL A 647 10.47 -14.96 -0.86
C VAL A 647 11.33 -16.13 -0.34
N ALA A 648 11.40 -17.23 -1.09
CA ALA A 648 12.26 -18.36 -0.72
C ALA A 648 13.75 -18.00 -0.84
N ALA A 649 14.12 -17.17 -1.81
CA ALA A 649 15.49 -16.69 -2.00
C ALA A 649 15.92 -15.73 -0.88
N GLU A 650 15.01 -14.84 -0.43
CA GLU A 650 15.21 -13.99 0.75
C GLU A 650 15.40 -14.82 2.02
N GLU A 651 14.58 -15.87 2.23
CA GLU A 651 14.75 -16.79 3.36
C GLU A 651 16.09 -17.52 3.32
N TRP A 652 16.50 -18.00 2.13
CA TRP A 652 17.81 -18.61 1.93
C TRP A 652 18.96 -17.66 2.25
N LEU A 653 18.86 -16.38 1.84
CA LEU A 653 19.84 -15.35 2.19
C LEU A 653 19.88 -15.09 3.70
N ALA A 654 18.71 -14.98 4.35
CA ALA A 654 18.60 -14.76 5.79
C ALA A 654 19.19 -15.92 6.62
N GLN A 655 19.24 -17.12 6.04
CA GLN A 655 19.80 -18.32 6.66
C GLN A 655 21.26 -18.56 6.26
N ASP A 656 21.97 -17.52 5.82
CA ASP A 656 23.39 -17.56 5.44
C ASP A 656 23.66 -18.57 4.31
N LYS A 657 22.73 -18.63 3.34
CA LYS A 657 22.81 -19.42 2.11
C LYS A 657 22.98 -20.94 2.32
N LYS A 658 22.43 -21.49 3.41
CA LYS A 658 22.47 -22.94 3.68
C LYS A 658 21.78 -23.77 2.59
N ALA A 659 22.38 -24.90 2.24
CA ALA A 659 21.89 -25.79 1.19
C ALA A 659 20.49 -26.37 1.44
N ASP A 660 20.10 -26.54 2.71
CA ASP A 660 18.78 -27.08 3.10
C ASP A 660 17.60 -26.19 2.68
N TYR A 661 17.86 -24.90 2.41
CA TYR A 661 16.86 -23.92 1.99
C TYR A 661 16.77 -23.77 0.47
N LEU A 662 17.67 -24.41 -0.30
CA LEU A 662 17.62 -24.41 -1.77
C LEU A 662 16.41 -25.20 -2.29
N LEU A 663 15.92 -24.83 -3.48
CA LEU A 663 14.79 -25.51 -4.10
C LEU A 663 15.17 -26.93 -4.51
N GLN A 664 14.30 -27.89 -4.20
CA GLN A 664 14.48 -29.31 -4.53
C GLN A 664 13.18 -29.92 -5.08
N GLY A 665 13.31 -31.01 -5.85
CA GLY A 665 12.18 -31.74 -6.43
C GLY A 665 11.24 -30.86 -7.25
N ASP A 666 9.94 -30.99 -7.02
CA ASP A 666 8.88 -30.27 -7.75
C ASP A 666 9.00 -28.75 -7.67
N ARG A 667 9.53 -28.20 -6.57
CA ARG A 667 9.72 -26.75 -6.41
C ARG A 667 10.80 -26.21 -7.34
N LEU A 668 11.91 -26.94 -7.51
CA LEU A 668 12.93 -26.61 -8.48
C LEU A 668 12.40 -26.78 -9.92
N GLY A 669 11.65 -27.85 -10.17
CA GLY A 669 11.01 -28.06 -11.47
C GLY A 669 10.05 -26.93 -11.86
N ALA A 670 9.28 -26.41 -10.90
CA ALA A 670 8.41 -25.24 -11.11
C ALA A 670 9.21 -23.97 -11.43
N ALA A 671 10.33 -23.73 -10.73
CA ALA A 671 11.22 -22.60 -11.01
C ALA A 671 11.91 -22.70 -12.39
N GLU A 672 12.29 -23.90 -12.81
CA GLU A 672 12.84 -24.16 -14.15
C GLU A 672 11.81 -23.96 -15.26
N LEU A 673 10.57 -24.41 -15.03
CA LEU A 673 9.46 -24.16 -15.95
C LEU A 673 9.14 -22.67 -16.06
N TYR A 674 9.23 -21.94 -14.94
CA TYR A 674 9.10 -20.50 -14.93
C TYR A 674 10.19 -19.83 -15.80
N LEU A 675 11.47 -20.19 -15.61
CA LEU A 675 12.56 -19.66 -16.43
C LEU A 675 12.38 -19.98 -17.92
N LYS A 676 11.86 -21.17 -18.24
CA LYS A 676 11.57 -21.56 -19.63
C LYS A 676 10.47 -20.71 -20.26
N ASN A 677 9.42 -20.37 -19.52
CA ASN A 677 8.26 -19.66 -20.04
C ASN A 677 8.43 -18.13 -20.02
N TYR A 678 9.16 -17.60 -19.03
CA TYR A 678 9.24 -16.18 -18.73
C TYR A 678 10.67 -15.64 -18.53
N GLY A 679 11.71 -16.47 -18.65
CA GLY A 679 13.11 -16.05 -18.44
C GLY A 679 13.52 -14.86 -19.30
N ASP A 680 13.09 -14.84 -20.57
CA ASP A 680 13.39 -13.74 -21.50
C ASP A 680 12.76 -12.40 -21.10
N TRP A 681 11.76 -12.40 -20.20
CA TRP A 681 11.15 -11.17 -19.69
C TRP A 681 12.00 -10.52 -18.60
N GLY A 682 12.99 -11.26 -18.06
CA GLY A 682 13.92 -10.77 -17.05
C GLY A 682 13.22 -10.22 -15.80
N MET A 683 12.15 -10.88 -15.35
CA MET A 683 11.29 -10.42 -14.24
C MET A 683 11.92 -10.65 -12.86
N LEU A 684 12.50 -11.83 -12.63
CA LEU A 684 13.13 -12.20 -11.35
C LEU A 684 14.24 -11.22 -10.95
N ASP A 685 14.32 -10.90 -9.67
CA ASP A 685 15.47 -10.19 -9.13
C ASP A 685 16.78 -11.01 -9.20
N GLY A 686 17.93 -10.34 -9.05
CA GLY A 686 19.23 -10.99 -9.09
C GLY A 686 19.44 -12.05 -8.00
N LEU A 687 18.74 -11.92 -6.86
CA LEU A 687 18.81 -12.89 -5.77
C LEU A 687 18.09 -14.20 -6.15
N GLY A 688 16.89 -14.10 -6.71
CA GLY A 688 16.09 -15.21 -7.20
C GLY A 688 16.76 -15.95 -8.36
N GLU A 689 17.40 -15.25 -9.29
CA GLU A 689 18.20 -15.86 -10.36
C GLU A 689 19.35 -16.71 -9.76
N ASN A 690 20.12 -16.13 -8.84
CA ASN A 690 21.21 -16.82 -8.16
C ASN A 690 20.71 -18.03 -7.36
N PHE A 691 19.60 -17.86 -6.64
CA PHE A 691 18.98 -18.93 -5.85
C PHE A 691 18.58 -20.14 -6.70
N ILE A 692 18.03 -19.92 -7.90
CA ILE A 692 17.72 -21.01 -8.83
C ILE A 692 19.01 -21.67 -9.33
N VAL A 693 20.03 -20.89 -9.70
CA VAL A 693 21.32 -21.42 -10.18
C VAL A 693 22.00 -22.29 -9.11
N GLU A 694 22.04 -21.84 -7.86
CA GLU A 694 22.60 -22.62 -6.75
C GLU A 694 21.76 -23.89 -6.47
N SER A 695 20.43 -23.80 -6.59
CA SER A 695 19.56 -24.96 -6.48
C SER A 695 19.81 -25.99 -7.59
N GLN A 696 20.05 -25.55 -8.82
CA GLN A 696 20.43 -26.41 -9.95
C GLN A 696 21.81 -27.05 -9.75
N ASN A 697 22.76 -26.30 -9.22
CA ASN A 697 24.11 -26.80 -8.92
C ASN A 697 24.06 -27.87 -7.82
N LEU A 698 23.24 -27.67 -6.79
CA LEU A 698 23.03 -28.67 -5.74
C LEU A 698 22.47 -29.97 -6.33
N ARG A 699 21.44 -29.90 -7.19
CA ARG A 699 20.87 -31.10 -7.86
C ARG A 699 21.96 -31.86 -8.64
N LYS A 700 22.78 -31.15 -9.43
CA LYS A 700 23.89 -31.76 -10.18
C LYS A 700 24.92 -32.43 -9.28
N GLN A 701 25.25 -31.82 -8.14
CA GLN A 701 26.17 -32.41 -7.16
C GLN A 701 25.59 -33.68 -6.53
N GLN A 702 24.31 -33.67 -6.18
CA GLN A 702 23.61 -34.83 -5.63
C GLN A 702 23.53 -35.98 -6.63
N GLU A 703 23.22 -35.70 -7.90
CA GLU A 703 23.19 -36.70 -8.98
C GLU A 703 24.58 -37.30 -9.22
N ALA A 704 25.63 -36.47 -9.24
CA ALA A 704 27.00 -36.95 -9.39
C ALA A 704 27.44 -37.84 -8.23
N GLU A 705 27.05 -37.51 -6.99
CA GLU A 705 27.36 -38.33 -5.82
C GLU A 705 26.56 -39.64 -5.82
N GLN A 706 25.29 -39.62 -6.22
CA GLN A 706 24.50 -40.83 -6.38
C GLN A 706 25.10 -41.76 -7.44
N GLU A 707 25.58 -41.22 -8.56
CA GLU A 707 26.23 -42.01 -9.60
C GLU A 707 27.57 -42.56 -9.12
N ARG A 708 28.35 -41.80 -8.32
CA ARG A 708 29.57 -42.33 -7.67
C ARG A 708 29.26 -43.49 -6.73
N ILE A 709 28.22 -43.37 -5.89
CA ILE A 709 27.79 -44.44 -4.99
C ILE A 709 27.34 -45.66 -5.80
N ARG A 710 26.60 -45.44 -6.89
CA ARG A 710 26.17 -46.49 -7.82
C ARG A 710 27.35 -47.21 -8.47
N GLN A 711 28.34 -46.47 -8.96
CA GLN A 711 29.55 -47.02 -9.56
C GLN A 711 30.37 -47.84 -8.55
N LYS A 712 30.55 -47.33 -7.32
CA LYS A 712 31.19 -48.09 -6.24
C LYS A 712 30.45 -49.40 -5.98
N ARG A 713 29.12 -49.37 -5.93
CA ARG A 713 28.30 -50.57 -5.72
C ARG A 713 28.45 -51.60 -6.85
N ILE A 714 28.57 -51.15 -8.11
CA ILE A 714 28.81 -52.04 -9.25
C ILE A 714 30.20 -52.69 -9.14
N ILE A 715 31.24 -51.90 -8.84
CA ILE A 715 32.60 -52.41 -8.65
C ILE A 715 32.64 -53.43 -7.50
N ASP A 716 31.99 -53.13 -6.37
CA ASP A 716 31.93 -54.05 -5.22
C ASP A 716 31.24 -55.37 -5.60
N LEU A 717 30.15 -55.31 -6.39
CA LEU A 717 29.47 -56.51 -6.91
C LEU A 717 30.37 -57.31 -7.88
N GLU A 718 31.16 -56.64 -8.71
CA GLU A 718 32.12 -57.30 -9.59
C GLU A 718 33.25 -57.98 -8.81
N ILE A 719 33.75 -57.34 -7.75
CA ILE A 719 34.76 -57.92 -6.85
C ILE A 719 34.17 -59.17 -6.17
N GLN A 720 32.97 -59.06 -5.59
CA GLN A 720 32.29 -60.20 -4.96
C GLN A 720 32.07 -61.36 -5.94
N ARG A 721 31.70 -61.06 -7.19
CA ARG A 721 31.54 -62.08 -8.24
C ARG A 721 32.86 -62.78 -8.54
N LYS A 722 33.95 -62.03 -8.73
CA LYS A 722 35.28 -62.61 -9.00
C LYS A 722 35.76 -63.47 -7.83
N GLU A 723 35.54 -63.04 -6.59
CA GLU A 723 35.85 -63.85 -5.41
C GLU A 723 35.03 -65.14 -5.35
N ALA A 724 33.75 -65.09 -5.71
CA ALA A 724 32.89 -66.28 -5.75
C ALA A 724 33.34 -67.28 -6.83
N GLU A 725 33.68 -66.79 -8.04
CA GLU A 725 34.23 -67.62 -9.13
C GLU A 725 35.56 -68.27 -8.69
N GLN A 726 36.43 -67.53 -8.00
CA GLN A 726 37.70 -68.05 -7.48
C GLN A 726 37.48 -69.16 -6.44
N ARG A 727 36.56 -68.95 -5.48
CA ARG A 727 36.19 -69.98 -4.49
C ARG A 727 35.65 -71.24 -5.15
N GLU A 728 34.87 -71.12 -6.23
CA GLU A 728 34.35 -72.28 -6.97
C GLU A 728 35.48 -73.07 -7.65
N ILE A 729 36.45 -72.39 -8.24
CA ILE A 729 37.63 -73.04 -8.85
C ILE A 729 38.44 -73.79 -7.79
N GLU A 730 38.68 -73.17 -6.63
CA GLU A 730 39.39 -73.81 -5.50
C GLU A 730 38.66 -75.08 -5.02
N GLN A 731 37.34 -75.01 -4.84
CA GLN A 731 36.53 -76.19 -4.48
C GLN A 731 36.62 -77.30 -5.54
N ARG A 732 36.58 -76.96 -6.83
CA ARG A 732 36.75 -77.94 -7.92
C ARG A 732 38.12 -78.62 -7.87
N GLN A 733 39.18 -77.90 -7.52
CA GLN A 733 40.52 -78.49 -7.35
C GLN A 733 40.58 -79.45 -6.15
N VAL A 734 39.98 -79.07 -5.02
CA VAL A 734 39.89 -79.94 -3.82
C VAL A 734 39.11 -81.21 -4.15
N ASN A 735 37.96 -81.10 -4.82
CA ASN A 735 37.13 -82.25 -5.20
C ASN A 735 37.82 -83.20 -6.20
N LYS A 736 38.63 -82.67 -7.13
CA LYS A 736 39.46 -83.50 -8.02
C LYS A 736 40.51 -84.30 -7.24
N LYS A 737 41.21 -83.66 -6.29
CA LYS A 737 42.18 -84.36 -5.43
C LYS A 737 41.50 -85.47 -4.61
N LEU A 738 40.33 -85.17 -4.03
CA LEU A 738 39.56 -86.14 -3.22
C LEU A 738 39.14 -87.37 -4.05
N ARG A 739 38.71 -87.18 -5.30
CA ARG A 739 38.36 -88.28 -6.22
C ARG A 739 39.53 -89.21 -6.51
N ILE A 740 40.72 -88.66 -6.78
CA ILE A 740 41.92 -89.47 -7.05
C ILE A 740 42.26 -90.37 -5.86
N TRP A 741 42.22 -89.81 -4.64
CA TRP A 741 42.47 -90.59 -3.41
C TRP A 741 41.42 -91.67 -3.18
N SER A 742 40.15 -91.41 -3.49
CA SER A 742 39.08 -92.42 -3.36
C SER A 742 39.25 -93.61 -4.31
N THR A 743 39.73 -93.39 -5.53
CA THR A 743 40.01 -94.48 -6.50
C THR A 743 41.20 -95.35 -6.09
N VAL A 744 42.23 -94.76 -5.48
CA VAL A 744 43.39 -95.51 -4.96
C VAL A 744 42.97 -96.45 -3.82
N ALA A 745 42.07 -96.01 -2.95
CA ALA A 745 41.56 -96.83 -1.84
C ALA A 745 40.77 -98.08 -2.31
N ILE A 746 40.03 -97.98 -3.42
CA ILE A 746 39.24 -99.10 -3.99
C ILE A 746 40.14 -100.17 -4.62
N VAL A 747 41.24 -99.78 -5.28
CA VAL A 747 42.17 -100.74 -5.88
C VAL A 747 42.88 -101.56 -4.78
N PHE A 748 43.19 -100.92 -3.66
CA PHE A 748 43.83 -101.57 -2.52
C PHE A 748 42.92 -102.64 -1.86
N SER A 749 41.60 -102.40 -1.79
CA SER A 749 40.65 -103.36 -1.21
C SER A 749 40.39 -104.58 -2.10
N ILE A 750 40.46 -104.44 -3.43
CA ILE A 750 40.32 -105.57 -4.37
C ILE A 750 41.54 -106.50 -4.30
N LEU A 751 42.76 -105.95 -4.17
CA LEU A 751 43.99 -106.75 -4.04
C LEU A 751 44.01 -107.60 -2.76
N ALA A 752 43.50 -107.06 -1.65
CA ALA A 752 43.37 -107.81 -0.40
C ALA A 752 42.40 -109.02 -0.52
N SER A 753 41.41 -108.93 -1.40
CA SER A 753 40.37 -109.97 -1.58
C SER A 753 40.86 -111.19 -2.40
N ILE A 754 41.83 -111.00 -3.29
CA ILE A 754 42.38 -112.08 -4.15
C ILE A 754 43.31 -113.02 -3.37
N SER A 755 44.05 -112.50 -2.38
CA SER A 755 44.92 -113.31 -1.50
C SER A 755 44.13 -114.30 -0.63
N ALA A 756 42.89 -113.98 -0.27
CA ALA A 756 42.05 -114.82 0.59
C ALA A 756 41.49 -116.06 -0.15
N VAL A 757 41.30 -116.00 -1.47
CA VAL A 757 40.64 -117.06 -2.26
C VAL A 757 41.60 -118.19 -2.66
N SER A 758 42.90 -117.93 -2.87
CA SER A 758 43.87 -118.99 -3.18
C SER A 758 44.14 -119.91 -1.99
N SER A 759 44.11 -119.34 -0.77
CA SER A 759 44.36 -120.06 0.48
C SER A 759 43.28 -121.10 0.82
N PHE A 760 42.06 -120.93 0.30
CA PHE A 760 40.91 -121.81 0.59
C PHE A 760 40.86 -123.08 -0.27
N ARG A 761 41.55 -123.11 -1.42
CA ARG A 761 41.43 -124.18 -2.43
C ARG A 761 42.29 -125.42 -2.13
N ASN A 762 43.46 -125.24 -1.51
CA ASN A 762 44.37 -126.34 -1.17
C ASN A 762 43.90 -127.18 0.04
N SER A 763 43.02 -126.65 0.88
CA SER A 763 42.60 -127.32 2.13
C SER A 763 41.51 -128.40 1.98
N LEU A 764 41.05 -128.68 0.76
CA LEU A 764 39.95 -129.64 0.50
C LEU A 764 40.41 -131.03 0.03
N GLU A 765 41.56 -131.16 -0.63
CA GLU A 765 42.05 -132.46 -1.13
C GLU A 765 42.65 -133.37 -0.03
N VAL A 766 43.07 -132.81 1.10
CA VAL A 766 43.69 -133.56 2.21
C VAL A 766 42.64 -134.31 3.07
N ARG A 767 41.41 -133.79 3.17
CA ARG A 767 40.36 -134.35 4.06
C ARG A 767 39.69 -135.63 3.53
N LEU A 768 39.77 -135.91 2.23
CA LEU A 768 39.15 -137.10 1.62
C LEU A 768 39.96 -138.40 1.80
N LYS A 769 41.27 -138.33 2.08
CA LYS A 769 42.12 -139.52 2.32
C LYS A 769 42.10 -140.03 3.77
N GLN A 770 41.66 -139.22 4.73
CA GLN A 770 41.67 -139.55 6.16
C GLN A 770 40.41 -140.31 6.65
N LEU A 771 39.34 -140.40 5.84
CA LEU A 771 38.10 -141.10 6.21
C LEU A 771 38.10 -142.61 5.87
N GLU A 772 38.92 -143.07 4.92
CA GLU A 772 39.03 -144.51 4.59
C GLU A 772 39.94 -145.29 5.55
N GLN A 773 40.86 -144.63 6.26
CA GLN A 773 41.82 -145.27 7.18
C GLN A 773 41.26 -145.50 8.59
N GLN A 774 40.14 -144.86 8.94
CA GLN A 774 39.51 -144.96 10.28
C GLN A 774 38.54 -146.16 10.42
N ALA A 775 38.22 -146.86 9.33
CA ALA A 775 37.31 -148.01 9.33
C ALA A 775 37.98 -149.37 9.65
N THR A 776 39.32 -149.46 9.69
CA THR A 776 40.04 -150.74 9.83
C THR A 776 40.66 -151.00 11.21
N ASN A 777 40.90 -149.97 12.03
CA ASN A 777 41.68 -150.14 13.28
C ASN A 777 40.86 -150.12 14.59
N VAL A 778 39.52 -150.12 14.51
CA VAL A 778 38.63 -150.60 15.60
C VAL A 778 38.90 -152.07 15.94
N LYS A 779 39.59 -152.83 15.07
CA LYS A 779 39.62 -154.28 15.20
C LYS A 779 40.63 -154.87 16.19
N ILE A 780 41.72 -154.22 16.58
CA ILE A 780 42.67 -154.86 17.54
C ILE A 780 43.25 -153.83 18.52
N LYS A 781 42.32 -153.19 19.22
CA LYS A 781 42.50 -152.71 20.59
C LYS A 781 42.36 -153.94 21.50
N LEU A 782 43.41 -154.75 21.60
CA LEU A 782 43.63 -155.70 22.70
C LEU A 782 45.13 -155.97 22.84
N SER A 783 45.70 -155.35 23.88
CA SER A 783 46.91 -155.74 24.63
C SER A 783 48.25 -155.80 23.89
N ARG A 784 49.13 -154.80 24.10
CA ARG A 784 50.28 -154.88 25.02
C ARG A 784 51.28 -153.74 24.77
N GLU A 785 51.78 -153.23 25.90
CA GLU A 785 53.14 -152.73 26.15
C GLU A 785 53.63 -151.36 25.60
N SER A 786 53.96 -150.53 26.61
CA SER A 786 55.17 -149.71 26.82
C SER A 786 55.64 -148.65 25.83
N THR A 787 56.04 -147.52 26.44
CA THR A 787 56.83 -146.36 25.97
C THR A 787 56.08 -145.42 25.02
N ILE A 788 55.54 -144.28 25.49
CA ILE A 788 56.22 -143.01 25.85
C ILE A 788 57.24 -142.63 24.78
N GLU A 789 56.88 -141.65 23.94
CA GLU A 789 57.62 -140.36 23.80
C GLU A 789 57.50 -139.68 22.42
N ASN A 790 56.67 -140.13 21.48
CA ASN A 790 56.58 -139.44 20.19
C ASN A 790 55.17 -139.42 19.61
N LEU A 791 54.44 -138.31 19.80
CA LEU A 791 53.86 -137.50 18.72
C LEU A 791 52.78 -136.58 19.29
N LEU A 792 53.30 -135.56 19.98
CA LEU A 792 52.75 -134.23 20.22
C LEU A 792 52.46 -133.47 18.88
N GLU A 793 52.09 -134.23 17.84
CA GLU A 793 52.08 -133.86 16.42
C GLU A 793 50.93 -134.60 15.71
N SER A 794 49.80 -134.76 16.42
CA SER A 794 48.56 -135.33 15.86
C SER A 794 47.29 -134.60 16.31
N ILE A 795 47.42 -133.46 17.01
CA ILE A 795 46.34 -132.46 17.18
C ILE A 795 46.35 -131.52 15.97
N GLU A 796 46.31 -132.11 14.79
CA GLU A 796 46.04 -131.41 13.53
C GLU A 796 45.09 -132.27 12.71
N LEU A 797 43.80 -132.08 12.97
CA LEU A 797 42.72 -132.47 12.10
C LEU A 797 41.50 -131.67 12.55
N VAL A 798 41.52 -130.38 12.18
CA VAL A 798 40.47 -129.84 11.31
C VAL A 798 39.13 -130.60 11.45
N GLY A 799 38.18 -130.11 12.23
CA GLY A 799 37.41 -128.96 11.82
C GLY A 799 36.15 -129.44 11.10
N ASP A 800 35.01 -129.36 11.80
CA ASP A 800 33.76 -129.12 11.12
C ASP A 800 32.94 -128.05 11.83
N ASN A 801 32.47 -127.13 11.01
CA ASN A 801 31.81 -125.89 11.35
C ASN A 801 30.42 -126.17 11.91
N GLN A 802 30.07 -125.55 13.04
CA GLN A 802 28.78 -124.90 13.22
C GLN A 802 28.74 -124.07 14.50
N LYS A 803 28.10 -122.89 14.38
CA LYS A 803 27.73 -121.90 15.42
C LYS A 803 28.86 -120.89 15.71
N PHE A 804 28.93 -119.74 15.02
CA PHE A 804 27.85 -118.77 14.81
C PHE A 804 27.05 -118.57 16.09
N ASN A 805 27.57 -117.84 17.08
CA ASN A 805 26.77 -116.81 17.77
C ASN A 805 27.52 -115.95 18.79
N GLN A 806 26.95 -114.76 18.97
CA GLN A 806 26.85 -113.96 20.19
C GLN A 806 27.92 -112.92 20.58
N SER A 807 29.19 -112.98 20.13
CA SER A 807 30.16 -111.93 20.51
C SER A 807 30.23 -110.72 19.54
N SER A 808 29.87 -110.89 18.27
CA SER A 808 29.91 -109.80 17.26
C SER A 808 28.66 -108.90 17.24
N PHE A 809 27.56 -109.33 17.87
CA PHE A 809 26.33 -108.54 17.99
C PHE A 809 26.41 -107.50 19.12
N LYS A 810 27.25 -107.73 20.13
CA LYS A 810 27.46 -106.82 21.27
C LYS A 810 28.30 -105.58 20.90
N THR A 811 29.20 -105.69 19.92
CA THR A 811 30.03 -104.57 19.43
C THR A 811 29.26 -103.70 18.42
N ALA A 812 28.37 -104.29 17.61
CA ALA A 812 27.51 -103.56 16.69
C ALA A 812 26.42 -102.72 17.40
N SER A 813 25.93 -103.16 18.57
CA SER A 813 24.92 -102.42 19.35
C SER A 813 25.43 -101.19 20.13
N LYS A 814 26.76 -101.00 20.22
CA LYS A 814 27.39 -99.85 20.89
C LYS A 814 27.74 -98.69 19.94
N LEU A 815 27.83 -98.93 18.63
CA LEU A 815 28.21 -97.93 17.63
C LEU A 815 27.01 -97.19 17.00
N VAL A 816 25.78 -97.66 17.21
CA VAL A 816 24.57 -97.05 16.63
C VAL A 816 24.24 -95.66 17.21
N PRO A 817 24.26 -95.42 18.55
CA PRO A 817 23.93 -94.10 19.10
C PRO A 817 24.96 -93.01 18.76
N GLU A 818 26.23 -93.39 18.63
CA GLU A 818 27.36 -92.48 18.38
C GLU A 818 27.44 -92.06 16.89
N VAL A 819 27.01 -92.92 15.98
CA VAL A 819 26.84 -92.60 14.55
C VAL A 819 25.55 -91.80 14.32
N GLN A 820 24.50 -92.03 15.12
CA GLN A 820 23.24 -91.28 15.02
C GLN A 820 23.37 -89.83 15.53
N SER A 821 24.17 -89.58 16.56
CA SER A 821 24.42 -88.22 17.09
C SER A 821 25.27 -87.36 16.14
N VAL A 822 26.25 -87.97 15.47
CA VAL A 822 27.08 -87.30 14.46
C VAL A 822 26.27 -87.05 13.17
N LEU A 823 25.40 -87.97 12.74
CA LEU A 823 24.50 -87.74 11.61
C LEU A 823 23.44 -86.64 11.89
N TYR A 824 22.90 -86.55 13.12
CA TYR A 824 21.98 -85.46 13.50
C TYR A 824 22.68 -84.09 13.53
N GLN A 825 23.91 -84.00 14.05
CA GLN A 825 24.67 -82.75 14.10
C GLN A 825 25.17 -82.26 12.73
N THR A 826 25.38 -83.17 11.76
CA THR A 826 25.87 -82.80 10.42
C THR A 826 24.75 -82.38 9.46
N VAL A 827 23.51 -82.84 9.68
CA VAL A 827 22.33 -82.44 8.88
C VAL A 827 21.71 -81.13 9.36
N GLU A 828 21.86 -80.75 10.64
CA GLU A 828 21.41 -79.44 11.13
C GLU A 828 22.38 -78.28 10.82
N ALA A 829 23.66 -78.57 10.58
CA ALA A 829 24.68 -77.53 10.34
C ALA A 829 24.79 -77.03 8.89
N SER A 830 24.05 -77.62 7.93
CA SER A 830 23.99 -77.16 6.52
C SER A 830 22.62 -76.61 6.10
N ARG A 831 21.73 -76.30 7.04
CA ARG A 831 20.56 -75.45 6.75
C ARG A 831 20.96 -74.00 6.93
N GLU A 832 21.25 -73.32 5.81
CA GLU A 832 20.89 -71.91 5.73
C GLU A 832 19.41 -71.81 6.12
N ARG A 833 19.14 -71.05 7.18
CA ARG A 833 17.82 -70.97 7.82
C ARG A 833 16.81 -70.36 6.85
N THR A 834 16.02 -71.19 6.18
CA THR A 834 14.67 -70.83 5.75
C THR A 834 13.88 -70.58 7.03
N ARG A 835 13.70 -69.32 7.45
CA ARG A 835 12.96 -69.05 8.69
C ARG A 835 11.47 -69.35 8.54
N PHE A 836 10.88 -69.12 7.37
CA PHE A 836 9.45 -69.32 7.10
C PHE A 836 9.21 -69.81 5.66
N VAL A 837 8.21 -70.66 5.45
CA VAL A 837 7.78 -71.15 4.12
C VAL A 837 6.30 -70.78 3.94
N PHE A 838 6.01 -69.94 2.95
CA PHE A 838 4.65 -69.52 2.61
C PHE A 838 4.09 -70.39 1.48
N ASN A 839 3.31 -71.41 1.84
CA ASN A 839 2.67 -72.30 0.88
C ASN A 839 1.30 -71.73 0.47
N GLY A 840 1.05 -71.58 -0.83
CA GLY A 840 -0.28 -71.16 -1.31
C GLY A 840 -0.38 -70.71 -2.76
N HIS A 841 0.73 -70.48 -3.46
CA HIS A 841 0.74 -70.30 -4.90
C HIS A 841 0.78 -71.65 -5.62
N GLU A 842 0.02 -71.79 -6.70
CA GLU A 842 -0.12 -73.02 -7.49
C GLU A 842 0.77 -73.03 -8.74
N ALA A 843 1.44 -71.91 -9.02
CA ALA A 843 2.39 -71.75 -10.12
C ALA A 843 3.65 -70.97 -9.67
N PRO A 844 4.68 -70.83 -10.53
CA PRO A 844 5.91 -70.13 -10.17
C PRO A 844 5.68 -68.67 -9.74
N VAL A 845 6.25 -68.31 -8.59
CA VAL A 845 6.27 -66.92 -8.10
C VAL A 845 7.29 -66.12 -8.88
N ARG A 846 6.86 -65.02 -9.51
CA ARG A 846 7.72 -64.17 -10.36
C ARG A 846 8.24 -62.93 -9.66
N SER A 847 7.51 -62.45 -8.66
CA SER A 847 7.85 -61.21 -7.96
C SER A 847 7.50 -61.32 -6.49
N VAL A 848 8.38 -60.79 -5.64
CA VAL A 848 8.22 -60.75 -4.19
C VAL A 848 8.74 -59.41 -3.68
N THR A 849 7.97 -58.73 -2.83
CA THR A 849 8.40 -57.48 -2.19
C THR A 849 7.97 -57.42 -0.72
N PHE A 850 8.82 -56.83 0.12
CA PHE A 850 8.54 -56.60 1.54
C PHE A 850 8.04 -55.18 1.77
N SER A 851 7.21 -54.99 2.79
CA SER A 851 6.90 -53.65 3.28
C SER A 851 8.16 -52.98 3.87
N PRO A 852 8.25 -51.64 3.92
CA PRO A 852 9.46 -50.91 4.36
C PRO A 852 10.00 -51.30 5.75
N TYR A 853 9.14 -51.84 6.61
CA TYR A 853 9.47 -52.29 7.96
C TYR A 853 9.47 -53.83 8.12
N GLY A 854 9.37 -54.58 7.02
CA GLY A 854 9.46 -56.05 7.00
C GLY A 854 8.29 -56.81 7.64
N LYS A 855 7.21 -56.12 8.01
CA LYS A 855 6.03 -56.73 8.65
C LYS A 855 5.18 -57.55 7.68
N TYR A 856 5.09 -57.11 6.43
CA TYR A 856 4.26 -57.74 5.41
C TYR A 856 5.06 -58.09 4.17
N LEU A 857 4.65 -59.15 3.50
CA LEU A 857 5.23 -59.65 2.25
C LEU A 857 4.13 -59.74 1.20
N VAL A 858 4.39 -59.27 -0.02
CA VAL A 858 3.52 -59.47 -1.17
C VAL A 858 4.24 -60.33 -2.20
N SER A 859 3.56 -61.37 -2.70
CA SER A 859 4.05 -62.24 -3.77
C SER A 859 3.08 -62.25 -4.96
N GLY A 860 3.62 -62.13 -6.18
CA GLY A 860 2.89 -62.26 -7.44
C GLY A 860 3.35 -63.49 -8.21
N SER A 861 2.40 -64.28 -8.70
CA SER A 861 2.62 -65.61 -9.29
C SER A 861 1.98 -65.76 -10.66
N ASP A 862 2.49 -66.70 -11.44
CA ASP A 862 1.90 -67.11 -12.73
C ASP A 862 0.53 -67.79 -12.58
N ASP A 863 0.07 -68.04 -11.34
CA ASP A 863 -1.29 -68.55 -11.05
C ASP A 863 -2.38 -67.47 -11.15
N GLN A 864 -2.01 -66.30 -11.69
CA GLN A 864 -2.85 -65.11 -11.84
C GLN A 864 -3.31 -64.49 -10.51
N THR A 865 -2.63 -64.80 -9.39
CA THR A 865 -2.97 -64.21 -8.09
C THR A 865 -1.80 -63.45 -7.48
N ILE A 866 -2.14 -62.47 -6.65
CA ILE A 866 -1.21 -61.77 -5.75
C ILE A 866 -1.61 -62.10 -4.32
N LYS A 867 -0.65 -62.51 -3.49
CA LYS A 867 -0.91 -62.89 -2.09
C LYS A 867 -0.17 -61.96 -1.13
N LEU A 868 -0.89 -61.49 -0.10
CA LEU A 868 -0.35 -60.70 1.00
C LEU A 868 -0.20 -61.57 2.25
N TRP A 869 0.99 -61.57 2.83
CA TRP A 869 1.36 -62.40 3.96
C TRP A 869 1.79 -61.54 5.16
N ASP A 870 1.43 -61.96 6.37
CA ASP A 870 2.04 -61.44 7.59
C ASP A 870 3.31 -62.25 7.89
N VAL A 871 4.46 -61.58 7.92
CA VAL A 871 5.76 -62.23 8.09
C VAL A 871 5.95 -62.80 9.49
N ASN A 872 5.35 -62.16 10.50
CA ASN A 872 5.48 -62.60 11.89
C ASN A 872 4.50 -63.73 12.23
N GLN A 873 3.30 -63.68 11.68
CA GLN A 873 2.26 -64.70 11.92
C GLN A 873 2.34 -65.89 10.95
N GLN A 874 3.13 -65.78 9.88
CA GLN A 874 3.30 -66.81 8.84
C GLN A 874 1.99 -67.22 8.15
N SER A 875 1.02 -66.30 8.10
CA SER A 875 -0.32 -66.57 7.59
C SER A 875 -0.62 -65.75 6.35
N LEU A 876 -1.39 -66.35 5.44
CA LEU A 876 -2.00 -65.62 4.32
C LEU A 876 -3.04 -64.67 4.88
N LEU A 877 -2.87 -63.36 4.65
CA LEU A 877 -3.85 -62.36 5.03
C LEU A 877 -4.91 -62.18 3.95
N HIS A 878 -4.49 -62.17 2.68
CA HIS A 878 -5.39 -61.96 1.57
C HIS A 878 -4.86 -62.52 0.24
N THR A 879 -5.77 -63.00 -0.61
CA THR A 879 -5.49 -63.32 -2.02
C THR A 879 -6.24 -62.33 -2.89
N PHE A 880 -5.51 -61.62 -3.74
CA PHE A 880 -6.04 -60.79 -4.81
C PHE A 880 -6.01 -61.62 -6.09
N GLN A 881 -7.16 -61.72 -6.75
CA GLN A 881 -7.32 -62.34 -8.07
C GLN A 881 -7.38 -61.27 -9.15
#